data_AF-A0A5E4I7N1-F1
#
_entry.id   AF-A0A5E4I7N1-F1
#
_cell.length_a   1.000
_cell.length_b   1.000
_cell.length_c   1.000
_cell.angle_alpha   90.00
_cell.angle_beta   90.00
_cell.angle_gamma   90.00
#
_symmetry.space_group_name_H-M   'P 1'
#
loop_
_entity.id
_entity.type
_entity.pdbx_description
1 polymer ?
#
loop_
_entity_poly.entity_id
_entity_poly.type
_entity_poly.pdbx_seq_one_letter_code
_entity_poly.pdbx_strand_id
1 'polypeptide(L)'
;MITKKGKPLEKIGLDAAVKIAEKGTHCGMCRIDFLGTGLCPSGKKHGFLAYWPQGRMELVKHLNEGQIKPTAKLLEIANSCTLCGICDKQCNFATQLRPEKVARALKDYVDTLDTKDLQVVPKDDILRGLCEIVGENWATNDPVIIASYVRSIIPPDAELNYYIVMPETTEQVAQIIKFANTKNIPFLPRSGGTALSVATPTILSNATSLEHGIVIDLLRLKKLEVHPESSSAIVGAGVTSFELQNAASKQKLRANVAEAGAHVCANIATTGVVTTWGNAYGCFADNFIDLELVDMEGNIKHHRDIDISNPYTTDHEFTNISLSPSYVITEAAVKLFPVFDDEDAVFVPFDNLEDALDMVLLLGKRGVGLSVAVLSYKYLAEFICPTPQIAKDFEDICKNYIKLRYVVDVICNKDDKKIVEELAEYTIDHAMLKNMILGSPKLASLKESEFMKILAEEQNPLKAIFAGPMRVHFEKGLDASPEQLAKVYDADLQDFFRKVYAKPEMSDVVWLHAFRILPSRLMRQRMTMGPGGAVWAGDKDHILKWVRMFADVGDKYHLEHALGFISPLDAGKFIYIEYDYFYDHNDPEVASRISKTLLETTEKSLVLGGVFTLINYLFKGIYRKEHVLYPLMKGLTKEEQMMFREVLHSILGEFEEW
;
A
#
# COMPACT_ATOMS: atom_id res chain seq x y z
N MET A 1 25.61 -31.97 -29.92
CA MET A 1 24.37 -32.71 -29.58
C MET A 1 24.39 -33.02 -28.09
N ILE A 2 23.49 -32.41 -27.33
CA ILE A 2 22.75 -32.93 -26.16
C ILE A 2 21.86 -31.76 -25.77
N THR A 3 20.68 -31.72 -26.41
CA THR A 3 19.56 -30.88 -26.01
C THR A 3 19.01 -31.47 -24.72
N LYS A 4 19.14 -30.75 -23.60
CA LYS A 4 18.31 -31.01 -22.42
C LYS A 4 16.87 -30.72 -22.83
N LYS A 5 16.15 -31.76 -23.27
CA LYS A 5 14.68 -31.76 -23.31
C LYS A 5 14.22 -31.54 -21.87
N GLY A 6 13.84 -30.29 -21.55
CA GLY A 6 13.03 -30.03 -20.37
C GLY A 6 11.80 -30.94 -20.43
N LYS A 7 11.39 -31.49 -19.30
CA LYS A 7 10.10 -32.18 -19.18
C LYS A 7 9.03 -31.30 -19.83
N PRO A 8 8.04 -31.85 -20.57
CA PRO A 8 6.87 -31.09 -20.96
C PRO A 8 6.28 -30.50 -19.68
N LEU A 9 6.35 -29.17 -19.54
CA LEU A 9 5.77 -28.48 -18.41
C LEU A 9 4.25 -28.69 -18.52
N GLU A 10 3.63 -29.07 -17.41
CA GLU A 10 2.21 -29.41 -17.31
C GLU A 10 1.36 -28.25 -17.85
N LYS A 11 0.41 -28.54 -18.75
CA LYS A 11 -0.55 -27.54 -19.24
C LYS A 11 -1.40 -27.08 -18.06
N ILE A 12 -1.41 -25.78 -17.79
CA ILE A 12 -2.26 -25.19 -16.75
C ILE A 12 -3.53 -24.72 -17.44
N GLY A 13 -4.66 -25.34 -17.11
CA GLY A 13 -5.97 -24.90 -17.61
C GLY A 13 -6.30 -23.48 -17.14
N LEU A 14 -7.13 -22.76 -17.92
CA LEU A 14 -7.52 -21.38 -17.63
C LEU A 14 -8.13 -21.25 -16.22
N ASP A 15 -8.97 -22.20 -15.80
CA ASP A 15 -9.58 -22.24 -14.46
C ASP A 15 -8.56 -22.24 -13.32
N ALA A 16 -7.44 -22.96 -13.48
CA ALA A 16 -6.39 -23.00 -12.47
C ALA A 16 -5.61 -21.67 -12.42
N ALA A 17 -5.47 -21.00 -13.56
CA ALA A 17 -4.88 -19.67 -13.63
C ALA A 17 -5.78 -18.59 -13.03
N VAL A 18 -7.10 -18.69 -13.22
CA VAL A 18 -8.09 -17.79 -12.61
C VAL A 18 -7.98 -17.82 -11.08
N LYS A 19 -7.90 -19.00 -10.46
CA LYS A 19 -7.72 -19.13 -9.00
C LYS A 19 -6.46 -18.46 -8.45
N ILE A 20 -5.41 -18.33 -9.27
CA ILE A 20 -4.20 -17.59 -8.89
C ILE A 20 -4.44 -16.09 -9.06
N ALA A 21 -5.08 -15.69 -10.17
CA ALA A 21 -5.36 -14.31 -10.52
C ALA A 21 -6.36 -13.62 -9.56
N GLU A 22 -7.36 -14.34 -9.05
CA GLU A 22 -8.34 -13.85 -8.07
C GLU A 22 -7.67 -13.34 -6.79
N LYS A 23 -6.54 -13.91 -6.40
CA LYS A 23 -5.81 -13.46 -5.21
C LYS A 23 -5.00 -12.16 -5.43
N GLY A 24 -4.95 -11.64 -6.65
CA GLY A 24 -4.19 -10.45 -7.00
C GLY A 24 -4.77 -9.18 -6.40
N THR A 25 -4.00 -8.49 -5.55
CA THR A 25 -4.44 -7.28 -4.82
C THR A 25 -3.98 -5.95 -5.42
N HIS A 26 -3.39 -5.96 -6.62
CA HIS A 26 -2.87 -4.75 -7.30
C HIS A 26 -1.85 -3.92 -6.51
N CYS A 27 -1.15 -4.50 -5.54
CA CYS A 27 -0.16 -3.82 -4.69
C CYS A 27 1.01 -3.15 -5.44
N GLY A 28 1.19 -3.39 -6.74
CA GLY A 28 2.18 -2.70 -7.56
C GLY A 28 3.61 -3.22 -7.43
N MET A 29 3.88 -4.13 -6.47
CA MET A 29 5.22 -4.67 -6.19
C MET A 29 5.90 -5.34 -7.40
N CYS A 30 5.12 -5.81 -8.39
CA CYS A 30 5.67 -6.42 -9.60
C CYS A 30 6.32 -5.42 -10.57
N ARG A 31 6.18 -4.11 -10.32
CA ARG A 31 6.71 -3.01 -11.15
C ARG A 31 7.94 -2.32 -10.55
N ILE A 32 8.38 -2.72 -9.36
CA ILE A 32 9.60 -2.26 -8.71
C ILE A 32 10.57 -3.44 -8.53
N ASP A 33 11.88 -3.19 -8.52
CA ASP A 33 12.91 -4.24 -8.40
C ASP A 33 13.44 -4.34 -6.97
N PHE A 34 12.56 -4.68 -6.04
CA PHE A 34 12.88 -4.64 -4.61
C PHE A 34 13.69 -5.85 -4.12
N LEU A 35 13.76 -6.92 -4.91
CA LEU A 35 14.59 -8.10 -4.62
C LEU A 35 15.91 -8.13 -5.40
N GLY A 36 16.12 -7.21 -6.34
CA GLY A 36 17.27 -7.20 -7.24
C GLY A 36 17.24 -8.34 -8.27
N THR A 37 16.06 -8.70 -8.74
CA THR A 37 15.83 -9.73 -9.77
C THR A 37 15.62 -9.16 -11.17
N GLY A 38 15.56 -7.84 -11.28
CA GLY A 38 15.12 -7.14 -12.47
C GLY A 38 13.59 -7.01 -12.56
N LEU A 39 13.14 -6.22 -13.54
CA LEU A 39 11.73 -6.01 -13.84
C LEU A 39 11.26 -6.85 -15.03
N CYS A 40 9.93 -7.01 -15.16
CA CYS A 40 9.31 -7.65 -16.32
C CYS A 40 9.75 -6.94 -17.62
N PRO A 41 10.46 -7.61 -18.55
CA PRO A 41 10.94 -6.97 -19.78
C PRO A 41 9.80 -6.47 -20.67
N SER A 42 8.71 -7.23 -20.73
CA SER A 42 7.51 -6.85 -21.49
C SER A 42 6.85 -5.60 -20.91
N GLY A 43 6.60 -5.58 -19.60
CA GLY A 43 6.04 -4.40 -18.92
C GLY A 43 6.91 -3.15 -19.13
N LYS A 44 8.23 -3.27 -18.98
CA LYS A 44 9.16 -2.15 -19.19
C LYS A 44 9.15 -1.62 -20.63
N LYS A 45 8.99 -2.50 -21.62
CA LYS A 45 9.00 -2.13 -23.04
C LYS A 45 7.71 -1.45 -23.49
N HIS A 46 6.55 -1.96 -23.04
CA HIS A 46 5.24 -1.55 -23.56
C HIS A 46 4.48 -0.58 -22.64
N GLY A 47 4.84 -0.50 -21.36
CA GLY A 47 4.27 0.44 -20.39
C GLY A 47 2.88 0.08 -19.86
N PHE A 48 1.89 -0.12 -20.75
CA PHE A 48 0.49 -0.38 -20.35
C PHE A 48 0.38 -1.54 -19.36
N LEU A 49 -0.59 -1.42 -18.45
CA LEU A 49 -0.77 -2.35 -17.33
C LEU A 49 -0.92 -3.82 -17.78
N ALA A 50 -1.58 -4.07 -18.91
CA ALA A 50 -1.78 -5.38 -19.52
C ALA A 50 -0.47 -6.16 -19.79
N TYR A 51 0.66 -5.46 -20.00
CA TYR A 51 1.96 -6.08 -20.25
C TYR A 51 2.72 -6.43 -18.95
N TRP A 52 2.23 -5.98 -17.80
CA TRP A 52 2.75 -6.35 -16.49
C TRP A 52 2.10 -7.61 -15.95
N PRO A 53 2.73 -8.32 -14.99
CA PRO A 53 2.16 -9.51 -14.38
C PRO A 53 0.74 -9.30 -13.83
N GLN A 54 0.52 -8.18 -13.12
CA GLN A 54 -0.80 -7.86 -12.57
C GLN A 54 -1.87 -7.64 -13.65
N GLY A 55 -1.56 -6.95 -14.75
CA GLY A 55 -2.53 -6.78 -15.83
C GLY A 55 -2.88 -8.10 -16.52
N ARG A 56 -1.91 -8.99 -16.75
CA ARG A 56 -2.19 -10.33 -17.31
C ARG A 56 -3.10 -11.18 -16.41
N MET A 57 -3.00 -11.00 -15.09
CA MET A 57 -3.90 -11.66 -14.15
C MET A 57 -5.33 -11.15 -14.33
N GLU A 58 -5.54 -9.84 -14.49
CA GLU A 58 -6.88 -9.29 -14.83
C GLU A 58 -7.41 -9.82 -16.17
N LEU A 59 -6.56 -9.90 -17.21
CA LEU A 59 -6.99 -10.42 -18.51
C LEU A 59 -7.55 -11.84 -18.41
N VAL A 60 -6.90 -12.71 -17.64
CA VAL A 60 -7.35 -14.10 -17.48
C VAL A 60 -8.70 -14.16 -16.76
N LYS A 61 -8.95 -13.28 -15.77
CA LYS A 61 -10.25 -13.20 -15.11
C LYS A 61 -11.35 -12.76 -16.08
N HIS A 62 -11.15 -11.67 -16.81
CA HIS A 62 -12.16 -11.14 -17.72
C HIS A 62 -12.38 -12.01 -18.97
N LEU A 63 -11.37 -12.77 -19.42
CA LEU A 63 -11.55 -13.80 -20.44
C LEU A 63 -12.44 -14.94 -19.92
N ASN A 64 -12.21 -15.39 -18.69
CA ASN A 64 -13.00 -16.44 -18.08
C ASN A 64 -14.46 -16.02 -17.82
N GLU A 65 -14.67 -14.76 -17.44
CA GLU A 65 -16.00 -14.16 -17.23
C GLU A 65 -16.72 -13.82 -18.55
N GLY A 66 -16.03 -13.89 -19.70
CA GLY A 66 -16.58 -13.51 -21.00
C GLY A 66 -16.77 -12.00 -21.19
N GLN A 67 -16.18 -11.17 -20.32
CA GLN A 67 -16.27 -9.71 -20.37
C GLN A 67 -15.42 -9.09 -21.49
N ILE A 68 -14.35 -9.78 -21.93
CA ILE A 68 -13.55 -9.37 -23.09
C ILE A 68 -13.58 -10.41 -24.20
N LYS A 69 -13.70 -9.92 -25.44
CA LYS A 69 -13.46 -10.72 -26.64
C LYS A 69 -12.00 -10.54 -27.09
N PRO A 70 -11.32 -11.61 -27.52
CA PRO A 70 -9.94 -11.50 -28.00
C PRO A 70 -9.76 -10.51 -29.16
N THR A 71 -8.76 -9.65 -29.06
CA THR A 71 -8.28 -8.76 -30.14
C THR A 71 -6.86 -9.15 -30.55
N ALA A 72 -6.33 -8.55 -31.62
CA ALA A 72 -4.92 -8.71 -31.99
C ALA A 72 -3.95 -8.30 -30.86
N LYS A 73 -4.36 -7.37 -29.99
CA LYS A 73 -3.55 -6.97 -28.82
C LYS A 73 -3.43 -8.07 -27.79
N LEU A 74 -4.43 -8.93 -27.62
CA LEU A 74 -4.31 -10.07 -26.70
C LEU A 74 -3.15 -11.00 -27.09
N LEU A 75 -3.01 -11.28 -28.39
CA LEU A 75 -1.92 -12.09 -28.93
C LEU A 75 -0.57 -11.41 -28.69
N GLU A 76 -0.47 -10.10 -28.93
CA GLU A 76 0.74 -9.31 -28.65
C GLU A 76 1.13 -9.37 -27.17
N ILE A 77 0.18 -9.13 -26.26
CA ILE A 77 0.39 -9.11 -24.81
C ILE A 77 0.84 -10.49 -24.31
N ALA A 78 0.14 -11.55 -24.73
CA ALA A 78 0.48 -12.91 -24.35
C ALA A 78 1.88 -13.29 -24.86
N ASN A 79 2.18 -13.04 -26.14
CA ASN A 79 3.45 -13.42 -26.76
C ASN A 79 4.64 -12.56 -26.32
N SER A 80 4.39 -11.34 -25.83
CA SER A 80 5.46 -10.49 -25.26
C SER A 80 6.10 -11.07 -23.99
N CYS A 81 5.40 -11.95 -23.25
CA CYS A 81 5.94 -12.54 -22.03
C CYS A 81 7.00 -13.60 -22.35
N THR A 82 8.14 -13.59 -21.66
CA THR A 82 9.23 -14.55 -21.87
C THR A 82 9.16 -15.79 -20.98
N LEU A 83 8.16 -15.87 -20.09
CA LEU A 83 8.05 -16.91 -19.06
C LEU A 83 9.31 -17.06 -18.19
N CYS A 84 10.03 -15.94 -17.95
CA CYS A 84 11.29 -15.92 -17.19
C CYS A 84 11.14 -16.13 -15.68
N GLY A 85 9.92 -16.11 -15.12
CA GLY A 85 9.67 -16.34 -13.70
C GLY A 85 10.08 -15.19 -12.75
N ILE A 86 10.45 -14.02 -13.26
CA ILE A 86 10.74 -12.83 -12.42
C ILE A 86 9.52 -12.45 -11.57
N CYS A 87 8.32 -12.52 -12.18
CA CYS A 87 7.07 -12.20 -11.50
C CYS A 87 6.77 -13.13 -10.32
N ASP A 88 7.09 -14.43 -10.43
CA ASP A 88 6.93 -15.38 -9.34
C ASP A 88 7.79 -15.00 -8.14
N LYS A 89 9.06 -14.64 -8.35
CA LYS A 89 9.98 -14.27 -7.27
C LYS A 89 9.48 -13.07 -6.47
N GLN A 90 9.13 -12.00 -7.18
CA GLN A 90 8.67 -10.76 -6.56
C GLN A 90 7.31 -10.93 -5.88
N CYS A 91 6.36 -11.54 -6.59
CA CYS A 91 5.00 -11.71 -6.09
C CYS A 91 4.93 -12.75 -4.98
N ASN A 92 5.76 -13.80 -5.01
CA ASN A 92 5.77 -14.80 -3.95
C ASN A 92 6.27 -14.23 -2.62
N PHE A 93 7.26 -13.33 -2.64
CA PHE A 93 7.71 -12.62 -1.43
C PHE A 93 6.59 -11.78 -0.81
N ALA A 94 5.82 -11.06 -1.62
CA ALA A 94 4.77 -10.18 -1.14
C ALA A 94 3.49 -10.95 -0.79
N THR A 95 2.94 -11.70 -1.76
CA THR A 95 1.59 -12.28 -1.72
C THR A 95 1.56 -13.80 -1.87
N GLN A 96 2.70 -14.49 -1.97
CA GLN A 96 2.83 -15.92 -2.29
C GLN A 96 2.31 -16.37 -3.66
N LEU A 97 1.95 -15.44 -4.54
CA LEU A 97 1.42 -15.78 -5.86
C LEU A 97 2.52 -16.22 -6.83
N ARG A 98 2.08 -16.93 -7.88
CA ARG A 98 2.92 -17.44 -8.98
C ARG A 98 2.38 -16.94 -10.34
N PRO A 99 2.50 -15.63 -10.68
CA PRO A 99 1.90 -15.06 -11.89
C PRO A 99 2.43 -15.63 -13.21
N GLU A 100 3.60 -16.27 -13.22
CA GLU A 100 4.13 -16.95 -14.41
C GLU A 100 3.17 -18.05 -14.89
N LYS A 101 2.55 -18.79 -13.95
CA LYS A 101 1.55 -19.82 -14.26
C LYS A 101 0.35 -19.23 -15.00
N VAL A 102 -0.08 -18.03 -14.61
CA VAL A 102 -1.17 -17.30 -15.27
C VAL A 102 -0.75 -16.84 -16.66
N ALA A 103 0.47 -16.32 -16.81
CA ALA A 103 0.99 -15.91 -18.11
C ALA A 103 1.17 -17.09 -19.09
N ARG A 104 1.47 -18.29 -18.57
CA ARG A 104 1.53 -19.53 -19.34
C ARG A 104 0.15 -19.97 -19.82
N ALA A 105 -0.84 -20.02 -18.93
CA ALA A 105 -2.21 -20.34 -19.30
C ALA A 105 -2.77 -19.34 -20.34
N LEU A 106 -2.45 -18.04 -20.20
CA LEU A 106 -2.82 -17.03 -21.18
C LEU A 106 -2.18 -17.28 -22.56
N LYS A 107 -0.91 -17.71 -22.61
CA LYS A 107 -0.26 -18.15 -23.85
C LYS A 107 -0.96 -19.35 -24.47
N ASP A 108 -1.14 -20.40 -23.67
CA ASP A 108 -1.79 -21.63 -24.12
C ASP A 108 -3.20 -21.34 -24.65
N TYR A 109 -3.93 -20.40 -24.05
CA TYR A 109 -5.22 -19.92 -24.54
C TYR A 109 -5.11 -19.24 -25.90
N VAL A 110 -4.22 -18.23 -26.07
CA VAL A 110 -4.12 -17.52 -27.36
C VAL A 110 -3.63 -18.40 -28.50
N ASP A 111 -2.85 -19.45 -28.21
CA ASP A 111 -2.39 -20.44 -29.20
C ASP A 111 -3.55 -21.28 -29.77
N THR A 112 -4.71 -21.29 -29.12
CA THR A 112 -5.92 -21.97 -29.61
C THR A 112 -6.85 -21.10 -30.44
N LEU A 113 -6.62 -19.78 -30.49
CA LEU A 113 -7.50 -18.85 -31.18
C LEU A 113 -7.25 -18.84 -32.70
N ASP A 114 -8.32 -18.82 -33.51
CA ASP A 114 -8.21 -18.46 -34.91
C ASP A 114 -8.16 -16.93 -35.03
N THR A 115 -7.15 -16.42 -35.72
CA THR A 115 -6.99 -14.99 -36.05
C THR A 115 -8.21 -14.37 -36.72
N LYS A 116 -9.06 -15.16 -37.39
CA LYS A 116 -10.29 -14.70 -38.03
C LYS A 116 -11.42 -14.37 -37.04
N ASP A 117 -11.37 -14.96 -35.84
CA ASP A 117 -12.38 -14.77 -34.80
C ASP A 117 -12.06 -13.58 -33.88
N LEU A 118 -10.95 -12.88 -34.14
CA LEU A 118 -10.53 -11.72 -33.35
C LEU A 118 -11.42 -10.52 -33.61
N GLN A 119 -11.83 -9.86 -32.54
CA GLN A 119 -12.51 -8.58 -32.61
C GLN A 119 -11.58 -7.51 -33.20
N VAL A 120 -12.07 -6.80 -34.21
CA VAL A 120 -11.43 -5.61 -34.75
C VAL A 120 -11.93 -4.39 -33.98
N VAL A 121 -11.01 -3.62 -33.43
CA VAL A 121 -11.30 -2.38 -32.70
C VAL A 121 -10.87 -1.21 -33.57
N PRO A 122 -11.79 -0.44 -34.15
CA PRO A 122 -11.43 0.67 -35.01
C PRO A 122 -10.87 1.86 -34.21
N LYS A 123 -9.95 2.58 -34.83
CA LYS A 123 -9.41 3.83 -34.30
C LYS A 123 -10.39 4.98 -34.60
N ASP A 124 -11.13 5.43 -33.59
CA ASP A 124 -12.04 6.57 -33.70
C ASP A 124 -11.28 7.93 -33.72
N ASP A 125 -12.01 9.04 -33.84
CA ASP A 125 -11.46 10.40 -33.82
C ASP A 125 -10.81 10.77 -32.48
N ILE A 126 -11.30 10.22 -31.36
CA ILE A 126 -10.79 10.51 -30.02
C ILE A 126 -9.42 9.88 -29.84
N LEU A 127 -9.29 8.59 -30.16
CA LEU A 127 -8.02 7.89 -30.12
C LEU A 127 -7.02 8.51 -31.10
N ARG A 128 -7.45 8.97 -32.29
CA ARG A 128 -6.58 9.73 -33.21
C ARG A 128 -6.04 11.00 -32.56
N GLY A 129 -6.89 11.82 -31.95
CA GLY A 129 -6.46 13.04 -31.26
C GLY A 129 -5.51 12.76 -30.08
N LEU A 130 -5.77 11.71 -29.30
CA LEU A 130 -4.85 11.31 -28.22
C LEU A 130 -3.49 10.85 -28.77
N CYS A 131 -3.48 10.06 -29.85
CA CYS A 131 -2.23 9.65 -30.51
C CYS A 131 -1.43 10.82 -31.09
N GLU A 132 -2.08 11.91 -31.53
CA GLU A 132 -1.38 13.11 -31.97
C GLU A 132 -0.60 13.79 -30.82
N ILE A 133 -1.05 13.62 -29.58
CA ILE A 133 -0.42 14.20 -28.39
C ILE A 133 0.73 13.32 -27.87
N VAL A 134 0.48 12.02 -27.66
CA VAL A 134 1.44 11.12 -26.99
C VAL A 134 2.14 10.12 -27.91
N GLY A 135 1.75 10.07 -29.18
CA GLY A 135 2.21 9.08 -30.16
C GLY A 135 1.37 7.81 -30.21
N GLU A 136 1.50 7.07 -31.32
CA GLU A 136 0.71 5.86 -31.64
C GLU A 136 0.82 4.72 -30.62
N ASN A 137 1.95 4.62 -29.91
CA ASN A 137 2.19 3.52 -28.98
C ASN A 137 1.64 3.78 -27.57
N TRP A 138 1.12 4.98 -27.30
CA TRP A 138 0.88 5.46 -25.94
C TRP A 138 -0.55 5.93 -25.71
N ALA A 139 -1.46 5.68 -26.66
CA ALA A 139 -2.90 5.81 -26.49
C ALA A 139 -3.60 4.57 -27.05
N THR A 140 -4.70 4.13 -26.43
CA THR A 140 -5.47 2.96 -26.88
C THR A 140 -6.93 3.02 -26.45
N ASN A 141 -7.82 2.47 -27.29
CA ASN A 141 -9.23 2.17 -26.99
C ASN A 141 -9.50 0.64 -27.04
N ASP A 142 -8.44 -0.18 -27.07
CA ASP A 142 -8.58 -1.64 -27.12
C ASP A 142 -9.09 -2.20 -25.78
N PRO A 143 -10.23 -2.91 -25.75
CA PRO A 143 -10.86 -3.42 -24.52
C PRO A 143 -9.97 -4.43 -23.79
N VAL A 144 -9.05 -5.12 -24.49
CA VAL A 144 -8.08 -6.00 -23.84
C VAL A 144 -7.10 -5.20 -23.00
N ILE A 145 -6.64 -4.03 -23.46
CA ILE A 145 -5.76 -3.20 -22.62
C ILE A 145 -6.57 -2.56 -21.49
N ILE A 146 -7.77 -2.04 -21.78
CA ILE A 146 -8.64 -1.37 -20.81
C ILE A 146 -9.02 -2.31 -19.66
N ALA A 147 -9.34 -3.58 -19.95
CA ALA A 147 -9.61 -4.62 -18.97
C ALA A 147 -8.55 -4.72 -17.87
N SER A 148 -7.28 -4.46 -18.18
CA SER A 148 -6.22 -4.51 -17.17
C SER A 148 -6.29 -3.40 -16.12
N TYR A 149 -7.00 -2.30 -16.39
CA TYR A 149 -7.20 -1.14 -15.51
C TYR A 149 -8.46 -1.23 -14.64
N VAL A 150 -9.28 -2.26 -14.85
CA VAL A 150 -10.38 -2.63 -13.95
C VAL A 150 -9.82 -2.94 -12.57
N ARG A 151 -10.58 -2.60 -11.51
CA ARG A 151 -10.12 -2.71 -10.10
C ARG A 151 -8.86 -1.89 -9.82
N SER A 152 -8.68 -0.79 -10.53
CA SER A 152 -7.66 0.23 -10.21
C SER A 152 -8.13 1.67 -10.47
N ILE A 153 -9.10 1.89 -11.32
CA ILE A 153 -9.71 3.19 -11.61
C ILE A 153 -11.04 3.00 -12.35
N ILE A 154 -11.16 1.90 -13.10
CA ILE A 154 -12.38 1.46 -13.76
C ILE A 154 -13.14 0.50 -12.82
N PRO A 155 -14.46 0.69 -12.61
CA PRO A 155 -15.30 -0.22 -11.83
C PRO A 155 -15.34 -1.65 -12.40
N PRO A 156 -15.56 -2.70 -11.57
CA PRO A 156 -15.56 -4.09 -12.03
C PRO A 156 -16.67 -4.46 -13.03
N ASP A 157 -17.77 -3.71 -13.02
CA ASP A 157 -18.98 -3.90 -13.81
C ASP A 157 -19.10 -2.92 -14.99
N ALA A 158 -18.11 -2.05 -15.17
CA ALA A 158 -18.13 -1.06 -16.24
C ALA A 158 -17.97 -1.68 -17.64
N GLU A 159 -18.68 -1.13 -18.61
CA GLU A 159 -18.39 -1.41 -20.02
C GLU A 159 -16.99 -0.88 -20.37
N LEU A 160 -16.22 -1.63 -21.16
CA LEU A 160 -14.82 -1.31 -21.46
C LEU A 160 -14.66 -0.23 -22.55
N ASN A 161 -15.49 0.81 -22.49
CA ASN A 161 -15.55 1.95 -23.41
C ASN A 161 -14.72 3.14 -22.88
N TYR A 162 -13.41 2.95 -22.81
CA TYR A 162 -12.47 3.93 -22.26
C TYR A 162 -11.32 4.21 -23.23
N TYR A 163 -10.55 5.24 -22.92
CA TYR A 163 -9.26 5.50 -23.55
C TYR A 163 -8.18 5.47 -22.48
N ILE A 164 -7.11 4.71 -22.71
CA ILE A 164 -5.92 4.76 -21.85
C ILE A 164 -4.85 5.55 -22.59
N VAL A 165 -4.31 6.59 -21.95
CA VAL A 165 -3.27 7.46 -22.51
C VAL A 165 -2.09 7.59 -21.55
N MET A 166 -0.86 7.47 -22.05
CA MET A 166 0.37 7.49 -21.25
C MET A 166 1.27 8.67 -21.66
N PRO A 167 1.13 9.86 -21.05
CA PRO A 167 2.01 11.00 -21.33
C PRO A 167 3.41 10.82 -20.72
N GLU A 168 4.43 11.39 -21.36
CA GLU A 168 5.81 11.43 -20.87
C GLU A 168 6.29 12.82 -20.44
N THR A 169 5.49 13.86 -20.66
CA THR A 169 5.78 15.23 -20.19
C THR A 169 4.53 15.90 -19.62
N THR A 170 4.74 16.95 -18.84
CA THR A 170 3.68 17.79 -18.28
C THR A 170 2.86 18.48 -19.37
N GLU A 171 3.49 18.90 -20.47
CA GLU A 171 2.80 19.50 -21.61
C GLU A 171 1.83 18.53 -22.27
N GLN A 172 2.20 17.24 -22.38
CA GLN A 172 1.28 16.23 -22.90
C GLN A 172 0.08 16.04 -21.97
N VAL A 173 0.27 16.03 -20.64
CA VAL A 173 -0.84 15.98 -19.66
C VAL A 173 -1.78 17.16 -19.86
N ALA A 174 -1.24 18.39 -19.95
CA ALA A 174 -2.00 19.61 -20.20
C ALA A 174 -2.77 19.56 -21.53
N GLN A 175 -2.14 19.06 -22.60
CA GLN A 175 -2.79 18.89 -23.90
C GLN A 175 -3.90 17.84 -23.88
N ILE A 176 -3.73 16.72 -23.17
CA ILE A 176 -4.76 15.70 -23.00
C ILE A 176 -5.98 16.28 -22.30
N ILE A 177 -5.78 17.01 -21.19
CA ILE A 177 -6.88 17.63 -20.44
C ILE A 177 -7.62 18.66 -21.30
N LYS A 178 -6.88 19.53 -22.01
CA LYS A 178 -7.48 20.47 -22.96
C LYS A 178 -8.27 19.76 -24.05
N PHE A 179 -7.71 18.71 -24.64
CA PHE A 179 -8.40 17.92 -25.66
C PHE A 179 -9.68 17.28 -25.09
N ALA A 180 -9.61 16.65 -23.92
CA ALA A 180 -10.76 16.06 -23.24
C ALA A 180 -11.87 17.09 -23.01
N ASN A 181 -11.51 18.28 -22.51
CA ASN A 181 -12.43 19.39 -22.30
C ASN A 181 -13.08 19.88 -23.61
N THR A 182 -12.32 20.02 -24.70
CA THR A 182 -12.89 20.41 -26.01
C THR A 182 -13.88 19.39 -26.56
N LYS A 183 -13.79 18.14 -26.12
CA LYS A 183 -14.66 17.03 -26.52
C LYS A 183 -15.73 16.70 -25.47
N ASN A 184 -15.73 17.38 -24.33
CA ASN A 184 -16.56 17.05 -23.16
C ASN A 184 -16.43 15.59 -22.72
N ILE A 185 -15.21 15.07 -22.68
CA ILE A 185 -14.92 13.70 -22.24
C ILE A 185 -14.35 13.74 -20.82
N PRO A 186 -14.95 13.04 -19.84
CA PRO A 186 -14.40 12.93 -18.50
C PRO A 186 -13.02 12.28 -18.50
N PHE A 187 -12.19 12.64 -17.53
CA PHE A 187 -10.86 12.05 -17.37
C PHE A 187 -10.51 11.92 -15.90
N LEU A 188 -9.66 10.94 -15.57
CA LEU A 188 -9.03 10.84 -14.26
C LEU A 188 -7.55 10.46 -14.43
N PRO A 189 -6.64 11.08 -13.64
CA PRO A 189 -5.26 10.64 -13.57
C PRO A 189 -5.14 9.32 -12.80
N ARG A 190 -4.24 8.45 -13.27
CA ARG A 190 -3.91 7.19 -12.62
C ARG A 190 -2.39 7.03 -12.58
N SER A 191 -1.87 6.71 -11.41
CA SER A 191 -0.44 6.42 -11.24
C SER A 191 -0.25 4.94 -10.93
N GLY A 192 0.15 4.60 -9.71
CA GLY A 192 0.23 3.21 -9.24
C GLY A 192 -1.12 2.47 -9.21
N GLY A 193 -2.23 3.18 -9.00
CA GLY A 193 -3.57 2.58 -8.85
C GLY A 193 -3.78 1.83 -7.54
N THR A 194 -2.81 1.82 -6.61
CA THR A 194 -2.84 1.01 -5.39
C THR A 194 -3.97 1.41 -4.43
N ALA A 195 -4.07 2.70 -4.09
CA ALA A 195 -5.12 3.21 -3.20
C ALA A 195 -6.52 3.00 -3.81
N LEU A 196 -6.65 3.26 -5.12
CA LEU A 196 -7.89 3.07 -5.84
C LEU A 196 -8.30 1.58 -5.88
N SER A 197 -7.36 0.66 -6.08
CA SER A 197 -7.65 -0.79 -6.05
C SER A 197 -8.23 -1.28 -4.72
N VAL A 198 -7.89 -0.63 -3.61
CA VAL A 198 -8.47 -0.93 -2.28
C VAL A 198 -9.88 -0.32 -2.17
N ALA A 199 -10.12 0.85 -2.73
CA ALA A 199 -11.42 1.51 -2.73
C ALA A 199 -12.42 0.88 -3.72
N THR A 200 -11.98 0.39 -4.88
CA THR A 200 -12.85 -0.09 -5.97
C THR A 200 -13.81 -1.22 -5.58
N PRO A 201 -13.47 -2.18 -4.70
CA PRO A 201 -14.41 -3.20 -4.25
C PRO A 201 -15.41 -2.70 -3.19
N THR A 202 -15.37 -1.42 -2.81
CA THR A 202 -16.21 -0.84 -1.76
C THR A 202 -17.10 0.26 -2.33
N ILE A 203 -18.05 0.76 -1.55
CA ILE A 203 -18.93 1.88 -1.91
C ILE A 203 -18.15 3.14 -2.35
N LEU A 204 -16.91 3.31 -1.90
CA LEU A 204 -16.05 4.42 -2.32
C LEU A 204 -15.77 4.41 -3.84
N SER A 205 -15.94 3.27 -4.53
CA SER A 205 -15.79 3.16 -5.97
C SER A 205 -16.61 4.20 -6.73
N ASN A 206 -17.81 4.53 -6.23
CA ASN A 206 -18.73 5.44 -6.90
C ASN A 206 -18.17 6.86 -7.01
N ALA A 207 -17.33 7.25 -6.05
CA ALA A 207 -16.72 8.57 -6.04
C ALA A 207 -15.27 8.59 -6.53
N THR A 208 -14.55 7.46 -6.45
CA THR A 208 -13.11 7.39 -6.76
C THR A 208 -12.79 6.77 -8.13
N SER A 209 -13.80 6.37 -8.90
CA SER A 209 -13.63 5.70 -10.19
C SER A 209 -14.06 6.58 -11.36
N LEU A 210 -13.66 6.18 -12.56
CA LEU A 210 -14.10 6.79 -13.82
C LEU A 210 -15.16 5.91 -14.47
N GLU A 211 -16.37 6.44 -14.71
CA GLU A 211 -17.45 5.69 -15.36
C GLU A 211 -17.28 5.54 -16.87
N HIS A 212 -16.69 6.55 -17.53
CA HIS A 212 -16.33 6.52 -18.94
C HIS A 212 -15.29 7.62 -19.23
N GLY A 213 -14.56 7.51 -20.33
CA GLY A 213 -13.66 8.57 -20.80
C GLY A 213 -12.18 8.20 -20.74
N ILE A 214 -11.32 9.15 -20.34
CA ILE A 214 -9.85 9.05 -20.50
C ILE A 214 -9.16 8.76 -19.16
N VAL A 215 -8.50 7.62 -19.07
CA VAL A 215 -7.54 7.30 -18.00
C VAL A 215 -6.16 7.80 -18.39
N ILE A 216 -5.64 8.77 -17.64
CA ILE A 216 -4.31 9.36 -17.87
C ILE A 216 -3.30 8.61 -17.00
N ASP A 217 -2.61 7.61 -17.56
CA ASP A 217 -1.62 6.80 -16.84
C ASP A 217 -0.24 7.49 -16.80
N LEU A 218 0.11 8.01 -15.63
CA LEU A 218 1.29 8.85 -15.39
C LEU A 218 2.62 8.07 -15.30
N LEU A 219 2.60 6.74 -15.51
CA LEU A 219 3.75 5.86 -15.31
C LEU A 219 5.03 6.28 -16.08
N ARG A 220 4.91 6.97 -17.23
CA ARG A 220 6.06 7.40 -18.05
C ARG A 220 6.78 8.65 -17.54
N LEU A 221 6.19 9.42 -16.61
CA LEU A 221 6.82 10.60 -16.00
C LEU A 221 7.92 10.16 -15.01
N LYS A 222 9.06 9.70 -15.53
CA LYS A 222 10.11 8.97 -14.81
C LYS A 222 11.35 9.78 -14.43
N LYS A 223 11.27 11.12 -14.43
CA LYS A 223 12.37 11.97 -13.97
C LYS A 223 12.67 11.69 -12.49
N LEU A 224 13.93 11.44 -12.16
CA LEU A 224 14.40 11.19 -10.80
C LEU A 224 15.82 11.71 -10.65
N GLU A 225 15.97 12.80 -9.91
CA GLU A 225 17.25 13.46 -9.65
C GLU A 225 17.40 13.66 -8.15
N VAL A 226 18.49 13.17 -7.57
CA VAL A 226 18.81 13.35 -6.14
C VAL A 226 19.88 14.43 -6.03
N HIS A 227 19.67 15.39 -5.14
CA HIS A 227 20.58 16.50 -4.86
C HIS A 227 21.07 16.39 -3.40
N PRO A 228 22.21 15.71 -3.15
CA PRO A 228 22.65 15.40 -1.80
C PRO A 228 22.98 16.65 -0.96
N GLU A 229 23.57 17.67 -1.59
CA GLU A 229 23.98 18.91 -0.93
C GLU A 229 22.81 19.67 -0.31
N SER A 230 21.65 19.67 -0.98
CA SER A 230 20.41 20.28 -0.50
C SER A 230 19.50 19.29 0.23
N SER A 231 19.88 18.01 0.34
CA SER A 231 19.04 16.93 0.85
C SER A 231 17.63 16.96 0.24
N SER A 232 17.57 16.99 -1.10
CA SER A 232 16.31 17.03 -1.85
C SER A 232 16.35 16.13 -3.08
N ALA A 233 15.20 15.88 -3.68
CA ALA A 233 15.10 15.21 -4.96
C ALA A 233 13.99 15.81 -5.83
N ILE A 234 14.17 15.73 -7.15
CA ILE A 234 13.12 15.98 -8.13
C ILE A 234 12.57 14.64 -8.59
N VAL A 235 11.25 14.45 -8.51
CA VAL A 235 10.57 13.20 -8.86
C VAL A 235 9.37 13.46 -9.77
N GLY A 236 9.30 12.75 -10.89
CA GLY A 236 8.12 12.74 -11.75
C GLY A 236 7.00 11.85 -11.20
N ALA A 237 5.78 12.04 -11.68
CA ALA A 237 4.60 11.33 -11.19
C ALA A 237 4.57 9.81 -11.42
N GLY A 238 5.45 9.32 -12.30
CA GLY A 238 5.69 7.91 -12.55
C GLY A 238 6.69 7.28 -11.59
N VAL A 239 7.35 8.05 -10.71
CA VAL A 239 8.36 7.54 -9.76
C VAL A 239 7.71 6.92 -8.53
N THR A 240 8.10 5.69 -8.23
CA THR A 240 7.66 4.94 -7.04
C THR A 240 8.43 5.36 -5.79
N SER A 241 7.81 5.15 -4.62
CA SER A 241 8.46 5.30 -3.31
C SER A 241 9.77 4.51 -3.23
N PHE A 242 9.76 3.27 -3.74
CA PHE A 242 10.96 2.42 -3.77
C PHE A 242 12.07 3.01 -4.67
N GLU A 243 11.75 3.49 -5.87
CA GLU A 243 12.74 4.09 -6.77
C GLU A 243 13.42 5.31 -6.12
N LEU A 244 12.63 6.20 -5.50
CA LEU A 244 13.15 7.36 -4.77
C LEU A 244 14.01 6.95 -3.58
N GLN A 245 13.50 6.06 -2.72
CA GLN A 245 14.22 5.60 -1.53
C GLN A 245 15.54 4.90 -1.89
N ASN A 246 15.54 4.07 -2.95
CA ASN A 246 16.74 3.42 -3.46
C ASN A 246 17.76 4.42 -4.01
N ALA A 247 17.32 5.48 -4.70
CA ALA A 247 18.22 6.53 -5.18
C ALA A 247 18.81 7.36 -4.02
N ALA A 248 17.98 7.73 -3.03
CA ALA A 248 18.40 8.49 -1.86
C ALA A 248 19.38 7.71 -0.97
N SER A 249 19.12 6.41 -0.74
CA SER A 249 19.96 5.58 0.14
C SER A 249 21.42 5.47 -0.34
N LYS A 250 21.66 5.52 -1.66
CA LYS A 250 23.01 5.54 -2.26
C LYS A 250 23.82 6.78 -1.86
N GLN A 251 23.16 7.82 -1.36
CA GLN A 251 23.75 9.08 -0.94
C GLN A 251 23.69 9.27 0.59
N LYS A 252 23.43 8.19 1.36
CA LYS A 252 23.14 8.25 2.81
C LYS A 252 21.96 9.18 3.14
N LEU A 253 20.96 9.20 2.27
CA LEU A 253 19.72 9.94 2.46
C LEU A 253 18.51 8.99 2.47
N ARG A 254 17.40 9.46 3.02
CA ARG A 254 16.11 8.78 3.13
C ARG A 254 14.99 9.71 2.71
N ALA A 255 13.97 9.18 2.05
CA ALA A 255 12.73 9.89 1.78
C ALA A 255 11.65 9.42 2.77
N ASN A 256 10.79 10.35 3.21
CA ASN A 256 9.57 9.98 3.92
C ASN A 256 8.49 9.68 2.88
N VAL A 257 8.13 8.40 2.75
CA VAL A 257 7.27 7.90 1.66
C VAL A 257 6.28 6.85 2.17
N ALA A 258 5.21 6.64 1.39
CA ALA A 258 4.25 5.55 1.61
C ALA A 258 4.84 4.18 1.24
N GLU A 259 4.00 3.19 0.91
CA GLU A 259 4.43 1.83 0.56
C GLU A 259 5.36 1.83 -0.66
N ALA A 260 6.25 0.84 -0.73
CA ALA A 260 7.26 0.70 -1.78
C ALA A 260 6.70 0.82 -3.21
N GLY A 261 5.52 0.24 -3.46
CA GLY A 261 4.82 0.26 -4.75
C GLY A 261 3.99 1.51 -5.03
N ALA A 262 3.75 2.37 -4.03
CA ALA A 262 3.07 3.64 -4.20
C ALA A 262 3.92 4.62 -5.02
N HIS A 263 3.30 5.60 -5.66
CA HIS A 263 3.98 6.63 -6.43
C HIS A 263 4.00 7.94 -5.64
N VAL A 264 5.14 8.63 -5.64
CA VAL A 264 5.40 9.74 -4.71
C VAL A 264 4.41 10.88 -4.93
N CYS A 265 4.26 11.35 -6.17
CA CYS A 265 3.33 12.44 -6.50
C CYS A 265 1.87 12.04 -6.25
N ALA A 266 1.49 10.80 -6.55
CA ALA A 266 0.12 10.33 -6.31
C ALA A 266 -0.21 10.30 -4.83
N ASN A 267 0.74 9.88 -3.99
CA ASN A 267 0.58 9.89 -2.54
C ASN A 267 0.47 11.33 -1.98
N ILE A 268 1.26 12.27 -2.52
CA ILE A 268 1.12 13.70 -2.21
C ILE A 268 -0.25 14.24 -2.64
N ALA A 269 -0.77 13.81 -3.78
CA ALA A 269 -2.08 14.24 -4.27
C ALA A 269 -3.24 13.68 -3.44
N THR A 270 -3.12 12.45 -2.92
CA THR A 270 -4.18 11.77 -2.18
C THR A 270 -4.18 12.20 -0.70
N THR A 271 -3.48 11.47 0.15
CA THR A 271 -3.51 11.58 1.61
C THR A 271 -2.38 12.46 2.14
N GLY A 272 -1.41 12.80 1.28
CA GLY A 272 -0.14 13.34 1.71
C GLY A 272 0.76 12.23 2.26
N VAL A 273 1.90 12.62 2.83
CA VAL A 273 2.78 11.65 3.49
C VAL A 273 2.37 11.53 4.96
N VAL A 274 1.77 10.42 5.33
CA VAL A 274 1.50 10.03 6.72
C VAL A 274 2.12 8.68 6.96
N THR A 275 3.08 8.62 7.89
CA THR A 275 3.88 7.42 8.14
C THR A 275 4.28 7.37 9.63
N THR A 276 4.88 6.26 10.04
CA THR A 276 5.49 6.10 11.37
C THR A 276 6.66 7.06 11.62
N TRP A 277 7.17 7.73 10.57
CA TRP A 277 8.22 8.75 10.62
C TRP A 277 7.65 10.17 10.81
N GLY A 278 6.33 10.33 10.82
CA GLY A 278 5.66 11.63 10.76
C GLY A 278 5.97 12.57 11.92
N ASN A 279 6.33 12.05 13.10
CA ASN A 279 6.72 12.89 14.23
C ASN A 279 8.07 13.58 14.01
N ALA A 280 9.02 12.92 13.34
CA ALA A 280 10.36 13.44 13.09
C ALA A 280 10.46 14.17 11.73
N TYR A 281 9.80 13.63 10.70
CA TYR A 281 9.91 14.11 9.32
C TYR A 281 8.71 14.92 8.84
N GLY A 282 7.68 15.08 9.67
CA GLY A 282 6.47 15.81 9.35
C GLY A 282 5.50 15.03 8.45
N CYS A 283 4.36 15.64 8.18
CA CYS A 283 3.27 15.03 7.41
C CYS A 283 2.66 16.01 6.38
N PHE A 284 1.85 15.49 5.45
CA PHE A 284 1.23 16.29 4.38
C PHE A 284 2.27 17.13 3.62
N ALA A 285 2.03 18.44 3.47
CA ALA A 285 2.90 19.37 2.77
C ALA A 285 4.29 19.58 3.41
N ASP A 286 4.56 19.02 4.60
CA ASP A 286 5.90 19.10 5.20
C ASP A 286 6.97 18.40 4.35
N ASN A 287 6.60 17.46 3.47
CA ASN A 287 7.53 16.57 2.77
C ASN A 287 7.87 17.00 1.34
N PHE A 288 7.23 18.04 0.80
CA PHE A 288 7.59 18.64 -0.49
C PHE A 288 8.06 20.08 -0.35
N ILE A 289 8.77 20.56 -1.36
CA ILE A 289 9.32 21.93 -1.48
C ILE A 289 8.51 22.70 -2.52
N ASP A 290 8.24 22.07 -3.66
CA ASP A 290 7.49 22.65 -4.79
C ASP A 290 6.82 21.52 -5.58
N LEU A 291 5.75 21.85 -6.32
CA LEU A 291 5.00 20.92 -7.15
C LEU A 291 4.77 21.56 -8.52
N GLU A 292 4.92 20.78 -9.58
CA GLU A 292 4.39 21.10 -10.90
C GLU A 292 3.05 20.38 -11.08
N LEU A 293 2.03 21.16 -11.43
CA LEU A 293 0.63 20.77 -11.40
C LEU A 293 -0.02 21.09 -12.74
N VAL A 294 -1.00 20.28 -13.13
CA VAL A 294 -1.95 20.60 -14.19
C VAL A 294 -3.35 20.66 -13.60
N ASP A 295 -4.03 21.81 -13.76
CA ASP A 295 -5.42 21.99 -13.31
C ASP A 295 -6.42 21.31 -14.26
N MET A 296 -7.70 21.33 -13.88
CA MET A 296 -8.77 20.67 -14.63
C MET A 296 -9.05 21.32 -15.99
N GLU A 297 -8.55 22.53 -16.22
CA GLU A 297 -8.58 23.26 -17.49
C GLU A 297 -7.36 22.99 -18.37
N GLY A 298 -6.35 22.28 -17.84
CA GLY A 298 -5.11 21.94 -18.54
C GLY A 298 -4.08 23.06 -18.53
N ASN A 299 -4.13 23.96 -17.55
CA ASN A 299 -3.08 24.95 -17.32
C ASN A 299 -2.00 24.35 -16.42
N ILE A 300 -0.75 24.57 -16.81
CA ILE A 300 0.42 24.18 -16.01
C ILE A 300 0.65 25.28 -14.97
N LYS A 301 0.73 24.89 -13.70
CA LYS A 301 0.98 25.76 -12.56
C LYS A 301 2.10 25.18 -11.70
N HIS A 302 2.78 26.03 -10.95
CA HIS A 302 3.67 25.62 -9.89
C HIS A 302 3.12 26.04 -8.54
N HIS A 303 3.36 25.23 -7.53
CA HIS A 303 2.99 25.56 -6.16
C HIS A 303 3.65 26.88 -5.69
N ARG A 304 4.84 27.23 -6.23
CA ARG A 304 5.52 28.50 -5.96
C ARG A 304 4.95 29.73 -6.70
N ASP A 305 4.03 29.56 -7.64
CA ASP A 305 3.52 30.69 -8.45
C ASP A 305 2.71 31.67 -7.58
N ILE A 306 2.80 32.97 -7.87
CA ILE A 306 2.20 34.02 -7.05
C ILE A 306 0.66 34.08 -7.16
N ASP A 307 0.13 33.65 -8.29
CA ASP A 307 -1.27 33.70 -8.67
C ASP A 307 -2.01 32.38 -8.43
N ILE A 308 -1.35 31.37 -7.86
CA ILE A 308 -2.01 30.14 -7.48
C ILE A 308 -3.02 30.42 -6.35
N SER A 309 -4.25 29.90 -6.49
CA SER A 309 -5.23 29.91 -5.39
C SER A 309 -4.58 29.33 -4.15
N ASN A 310 -4.86 29.90 -2.95
CA ASN A 310 -4.17 29.55 -1.72
C ASN A 310 -4.10 28.03 -1.56
N PRO A 311 -2.93 27.42 -1.83
CA PRO A 311 -2.84 25.97 -1.99
C PRO A 311 -2.90 25.27 -0.63
N TYR A 312 -2.90 26.06 0.45
CA TYR A 312 -2.96 25.58 1.81
C TYR A 312 -4.35 25.71 2.42
N THR A 313 -5.26 26.53 1.91
CA THR A 313 -6.60 26.65 2.52
C THR A 313 -7.47 25.45 2.23
N THR A 314 -8.02 24.85 3.28
CA THR A 314 -9.12 23.91 3.20
C THR A 314 -10.21 24.37 4.18
N ASP A 315 -11.46 24.03 3.91
CA ASP A 315 -12.56 24.26 4.83
C ASP A 315 -12.42 23.34 6.07
N HIS A 316 -12.94 23.74 7.21
CA HIS A 316 -12.92 22.93 8.44
C HIS A 316 -14.29 22.34 8.78
N GLU A 317 -15.30 22.53 7.92
CA GLU A 317 -16.63 21.95 8.08
C GLU A 317 -16.65 20.43 7.88
N PHE A 318 -17.60 19.76 8.54
CA PHE A 318 -17.78 18.31 8.48
C PHE A 318 -18.19 17.78 7.09
N THR A 319 -18.69 18.67 6.24
CA THR A 319 -19.08 18.40 4.85
C THR A 319 -17.92 18.56 3.87
N ASN A 320 -16.74 19.03 4.31
CA ASN A 320 -15.59 19.24 3.44
C ASN A 320 -14.94 17.90 3.04
N ILE A 321 -15.54 17.21 2.09
CA ILE A 321 -15.11 15.93 1.54
C ILE A 321 -14.58 16.16 0.12
N SER A 322 -13.40 15.59 -0.17
CA SER A 322 -12.83 15.55 -1.51
C SER A 322 -12.48 14.10 -1.85
N LEU A 323 -13.19 13.53 -2.83
CA LEU A 323 -12.96 12.15 -3.30
C LEU A 323 -12.41 12.07 -4.72
N SER A 324 -12.01 13.22 -5.28
CA SER A 324 -11.30 13.33 -6.55
C SER A 324 -10.14 14.33 -6.41
N PRO A 325 -9.00 14.09 -7.08
CA PRO A 325 -7.88 15.02 -7.02
C PRO A 325 -8.26 16.35 -7.67
N SER A 326 -7.90 17.48 -7.06
CA SER A 326 -8.13 18.82 -7.66
C SER A 326 -7.09 19.21 -8.71
N TYR A 327 -5.95 18.51 -8.74
CA TYR A 327 -4.85 18.74 -9.67
C TYR A 327 -4.19 17.42 -10.06
N VAL A 328 -3.60 17.37 -11.26
CA VAL A 328 -2.66 16.33 -11.65
C VAL A 328 -1.25 16.79 -11.29
N ILE A 329 -0.63 16.19 -10.27
CA ILE A 329 0.78 16.45 -9.94
C ILE A 329 1.64 15.69 -10.95
N THR A 330 2.46 16.39 -11.73
CA THR A 330 3.33 15.81 -12.77
C THR A 330 4.78 15.68 -12.31
N GLU A 331 5.24 16.60 -11.45
CA GLU A 331 6.58 16.61 -10.84
C GLU A 331 6.50 17.17 -9.41
N ALA A 332 7.36 16.69 -8.52
CA ALA A 332 7.53 17.21 -7.17
C ALA A 332 9.01 17.37 -6.83
N ALA A 333 9.35 18.50 -6.19
CA ALA A 333 10.59 18.64 -5.44
C ALA A 333 10.32 18.18 -4.00
N VAL A 334 10.99 17.13 -3.53
CA VAL A 334 10.75 16.52 -2.22
C VAL A 334 11.95 16.66 -1.29
N LYS A 335 11.69 16.70 0.02
CA LYS A 335 12.74 16.72 1.04
C LYS A 335 13.28 15.32 1.28
N LEU A 336 14.58 15.22 1.53
CA LEU A 336 15.26 14.02 1.99
C LEU A 336 15.89 14.29 3.36
N PHE A 337 16.14 13.21 4.09
CA PHE A 337 16.64 13.22 5.46
C PHE A 337 17.96 12.43 5.53
N PRO A 338 18.95 12.90 6.29
CA PRO A 338 20.20 12.16 6.46
C PRO A 338 19.96 10.82 7.18
N VAL A 339 20.76 9.82 6.79
CA VAL A 339 20.84 8.51 7.44
C VAL A 339 22.17 8.42 8.18
N PHE A 340 22.12 8.12 9.47
CA PHE A 340 23.32 8.01 10.31
C PHE A 340 23.71 6.55 10.54
N ASP A 341 25.00 6.31 10.73
CA ASP A 341 25.56 4.96 10.91
C ASP A 341 25.22 4.36 12.31
N ASP A 342 24.70 5.17 13.24
CA ASP A 342 24.29 4.77 14.59
C ASP A 342 22.77 4.66 14.77
N GLU A 343 22.02 4.59 13.67
CA GLU A 343 20.60 4.24 13.69
C GLU A 343 20.40 2.75 14.01
N ASP A 344 19.41 2.46 14.85
CA ASP A 344 19.08 1.13 15.33
C ASP A 344 17.56 0.96 15.54
N ALA A 345 17.12 -0.28 15.77
CA ALA A 345 15.73 -0.62 16.06
C ALA A 345 15.58 -1.22 17.45
N VAL A 346 14.57 -0.76 18.20
CA VAL A 346 14.21 -1.30 19.51
C VAL A 346 12.69 -1.40 19.62
N PHE A 347 12.20 -2.60 19.94
CA PHE A 347 10.77 -2.83 20.15
C PHE A 347 10.50 -3.06 21.62
N VAL A 348 9.46 -2.42 22.14
CA VAL A 348 9.00 -2.60 23.52
C VAL A 348 7.67 -3.35 23.50
N PRO A 349 7.63 -4.61 23.95
CA PRO A 349 6.43 -5.44 23.92
C PRO A 349 5.47 -5.12 25.07
N PHE A 350 4.17 -5.20 24.80
CA PHE A 350 3.08 -4.96 25.75
C PHE A 350 1.96 -6.01 25.61
N ASP A 351 1.28 -6.28 26.72
CA ASP A 351 0.09 -7.15 26.77
C ASP A 351 -1.24 -6.37 26.64
N ASN A 352 -1.20 -5.04 26.76
CA ASN A 352 -2.36 -4.17 26.65
C ASN A 352 -2.03 -2.87 25.88
N LEU A 353 -3.08 -2.24 25.34
CA LEU A 353 -2.91 -1.06 24.49
C LEU A 353 -2.65 0.19 25.33
N GLU A 354 -3.22 0.25 26.53
CA GLU A 354 -3.14 1.37 27.43
C GLU A 354 -1.69 1.73 27.78
N ASP A 355 -0.85 0.74 28.09
CA ASP A 355 0.56 0.94 28.44
C ASP A 355 1.41 1.26 27.21
N ALA A 356 1.15 0.59 26.08
CA ALA A 356 1.80 0.89 24.81
C ALA A 356 1.52 2.34 24.37
N LEU A 357 0.29 2.80 24.57
CA LEU A 357 -0.15 4.16 24.27
C LEU A 357 0.52 5.19 25.20
N ASP A 358 0.68 4.89 26.49
CA ASP A 358 1.39 5.80 27.41
C ASP A 358 2.83 6.02 26.95
N MET A 359 3.51 4.94 26.55
CA MET A 359 4.88 5.02 26.06
C MET A 359 4.98 5.79 24.74
N VAL A 360 4.14 5.48 23.73
CA VAL A 360 4.21 6.15 22.42
C VAL A 360 3.94 7.65 22.54
N LEU A 361 3.00 8.05 23.40
CA LEU A 361 2.68 9.46 23.67
C LEU A 361 3.82 10.17 24.38
N LEU A 362 4.48 9.50 25.32
CA LEU A 362 5.65 10.04 26.02
C LEU A 362 6.82 10.27 25.06
N LEU A 363 7.15 9.26 24.24
CA LEU A 363 8.24 9.35 23.25
C LEU A 363 7.95 10.46 22.23
N GLY A 364 6.72 10.52 21.71
CA GLY A 364 6.29 11.56 20.77
C GLY A 364 6.47 12.97 21.32
N LYS A 365 6.05 13.23 22.57
CA LYS A 365 6.18 14.53 23.26
C LYS A 365 7.63 14.89 23.59
N ARG A 366 8.48 13.90 23.83
CA ARG A 366 9.92 14.11 24.10
C ARG A 366 10.75 14.26 22.82
N GLY A 367 10.18 13.96 21.65
CA GLY A 367 10.92 13.93 20.39
C GLY A 367 11.98 12.82 20.35
N VAL A 368 11.70 11.68 20.99
CA VAL A 368 12.61 10.52 21.03
C VAL A 368 12.22 9.55 19.93
N GLY A 369 13.16 9.20 19.06
CA GLY A 369 12.96 8.29 17.93
C GLY A 369 12.72 9.01 16.58
N LEU A 370 13.25 8.41 15.52
CA LEU A 370 13.07 8.83 14.13
C LEU A 370 11.77 8.29 13.52
N SER A 371 11.42 7.05 13.87
CA SER A 371 10.12 6.43 13.58
C SER A 371 9.59 5.83 14.87
N VAL A 372 8.33 6.09 15.21
CA VAL A 372 7.72 5.66 16.47
C VAL A 372 6.28 5.23 16.20
N ALA A 373 5.92 3.99 16.52
CA ALA A 373 4.55 3.54 16.38
C ALA A 373 4.18 2.44 17.37
N VAL A 374 2.92 2.39 17.79
CA VAL A 374 2.32 1.17 18.37
C VAL A 374 1.83 0.31 17.22
N LEU A 375 2.21 -0.96 17.19
CA LEU A 375 1.71 -1.97 16.25
C LEU A 375 1.01 -3.10 17.01
N SER A 376 -0.07 -3.65 16.45
CA SER A 376 -0.64 -4.89 16.99
C SER A 376 0.22 -6.11 16.64
N TYR A 377 0.05 -7.19 17.39
CA TYR A 377 0.69 -8.47 17.09
C TYR A 377 0.34 -9.00 15.69
N LYS A 378 -0.85 -8.69 15.17
CA LYS A 378 -1.26 -9.05 13.81
C LYS A 378 -0.44 -8.31 12.76
N TYR A 379 -0.31 -7.00 12.91
CA TYR A 379 0.52 -6.19 12.02
C TYR A 379 1.99 -6.64 12.07
N LEU A 380 2.51 -6.90 13.28
CA LEU A 380 3.85 -7.44 13.48
C LEU A 380 4.05 -8.80 12.81
N ALA A 381 3.06 -9.70 12.89
CA ALA A 381 3.14 -11.02 12.28
C ALA A 381 3.33 -10.93 10.76
N GLU A 382 2.55 -10.08 10.09
CA GLU A 382 2.65 -9.86 8.64
C GLU A 382 3.98 -9.22 8.23
N PHE A 383 4.54 -8.40 9.12
CA PHE A 383 5.86 -7.79 8.93
C PHE A 383 6.98 -8.84 8.96
N ILE A 384 7.09 -9.64 10.03
CA ILE A 384 8.24 -10.54 10.23
C ILE A 384 8.10 -11.91 9.57
N CYS A 385 6.87 -12.38 9.28
CA CYS A 385 6.66 -13.76 8.82
C CYS A 385 6.72 -13.93 7.29
N PRO A 386 7.37 -15.00 6.79
CA PRO A 386 7.55 -15.22 5.35
C PRO A 386 6.30 -15.76 4.64
N THR A 387 5.32 -16.32 5.37
CA THR A 387 4.11 -16.95 4.82
C THR A 387 2.86 -16.60 5.64
N PRO A 388 1.63 -16.67 5.05
CA PRO A 388 0.38 -16.43 5.78
C PRO A 388 0.19 -17.42 6.93
N GLN A 389 0.49 -18.69 6.69
CA GLN A 389 0.32 -19.73 7.69
C GLN A 389 1.25 -19.50 8.88
N ILE A 390 2.50 -19.10 8.64
CA ILE A 390 3.45 -18.79 9.71
C ILE A 390 3.04 -17.52 10.45
N ALA A 391 2.51 -16.50 9.76
CA ALA A 391 1.94 -15.33 10.40
C ALA A 391 0.79 -15.72 11.36
N LYS A 392 -0.15 -16.55 10.89
CA LYS A 392 -1.26 -17.06 11.71
C LYS A 392 -0.79 -17.85 12.93
N ASP A 393 0.19 -18.75 12.75
CA ASP A 393 0.75 -19.52 13.88
C ASP A 393 1.53 -18.62 14.85
N PHE A 394 2.20 -17.58 14.36
CA PHE A 394 2.84 -16.56 15.20
C PHE A 394 1.80 -15.75 15.99
N GLU A 395 0.70 -15.33 15.34
CA GLU A 395 -0.42 -14.67 16.01
C GLU A 395 -0.99 -15.53 17.15
N ASP A 396 -1.16 -16.83 16.92
CA ASP A 396 -1.62 -17.77 17.95
C ASP A 396 -0.60 -17.89 19.11
N ILE A 397 0.70 -17.89 18.82
CA ILE A 397 1.76 -17.88 19.84
C ILE A 397 1.70 -16.62 20.69
N CYS A 398 1.66 -15.46 20.03
CA CYS A 398 1.52 -14.14 20.67
C CYS A 398 0.29 -14.09 21.58
N LYS A 399 -0.84 -14.58 21.08
CA LYS A 399 -2.13 -14.51 21.77
C LYS A 399 -2.24 -15.47 22.95
N ASN A 400 -1.81 -16.72 22.79
CA ASN A 400 -2.14 -17.77 23.75
C ASN A 400 -1.00 -18.13 24.69
N TYR A 401 0.26 -17.80 24.34
CA TYR A 401 1.42 -18.30 25.06
C TYR A 401 2.28 -17.18 25.64
N ILE A 402 2.68 -16.21 24.82
CA ILE A 402 3.62 -15.17 25.27
C ILE A 402 2.94 -13.85 25.67
N LYS A 403 1.63 -13.72 25.45
CA LYS A 403 0.82 -12.52 25.75
C LYS A 403 1.32 -11.24 25.08
N LEU A 404 2.00 -11.36 23.94
CA LEU A 404 2.39 -10.20 23.13
C LEU A 404 1.16 -9.67 22.39
N ARG A 405 0.61 -8.52 22.78
CA ARG A 405 -0.52 -7.89 22.09
C ARG A 405 -0.13 -6.70 21.24
N TYR A 406 0.81 -5.91 21.73
CA TYR A 406 1.27 -4.71 21.06
C TYR A 406 2.78 -4.60 21.17
N VAL A 407 3.40 -3.88 20.24
CA VAL A 407 4.78 -3.44 20.34
C VAL A 407 4.84 -1.94 20.10
N VAL A 408 5.60 -1.22 20.92
CA VAL A 408 6.08 0.11 20.55
C VAL A 408 7.36 -0.08 19.74
N ASP A 409 7.25 0.11 18.44
CA ASP A 409 8.31 0.08 17.45
C ASP A 409 9.02 1.43 17.42
N VAL A 410 10.33 1.43 17.66
CA VAL A 410 11.16 2.64 17.62
C VAL A 410 12.40 2.41 16.75
N ILE A 411 12.50 3.19 15.67
CA ILE A 411 13.76 3.41 14.96
C ILE A 411 14.40 4.67 15.51
N CYS A 412 15.64 4.59 15.97
CA CYS A 412 16.27 5.65 16.75
C CYS A 412 17.79 5.66 16.60
N ASN A 413 18.43 6.75 17.02
CA ASN A 413 19.89 6.76 17.19
C ASN A 413 20.29 6.12 18.53
N LYS A 414 21.59 5.92 18.75
CA LYS A 414 22.14 5.30 19.98
C LYS A 414 21.76 5.99 21.30
N ASP A 415 21.45 7.29 21.31
CA ASP A 415 21.17 8.04 22.53
C ASP A 415 19.67 7.96 22.87
N ASP A 416 18.81 8.09 21.87
CA ASP A 416 17.38 7.81 21.97
C ASP A 416 17.12 6.36 22.39
N LYS A 417 17.91 5.41 21.87
CA LYS A 417 17.85 4.00 22.26
C LYS A 417 18.02 3.81 23.77
N LYS A 418 19.00 4.49 24.39
CA LYS A 418 19.21 4.43 25.85
C LYS A 418 17.99 4.95 26.60
N ILE A 419 17.39 6.05 26.15
CA ILE A 419 16.18 6.60 26.76
C ILE A 419 15.03 5.58 26.69
N VAL A 420 14.85 4.91 25.55
CA VAL A 420 13.82 3.88 25.39
C VAL A 420 14.09 2.68 26.33
N GLU A 421 15.34 2.22 26.40
CA GLU A 421 15.74 1.11 27.26
C GLU A 421 15.67 1.45 28.76
N GLU A 422 15.87 2.71 29.15
CA GLU A 422 15.69 3.19 30.53
C GLU A 422 14.21 3.28 30.92
N LEU A 423 13.32 3.53 29.97
CA LEU A 423 11.87 3.58 30.18
C LEU A 423 11.22 2.19 30.18
N ALA A 424 11.82 1.23 29.50
CA ALA A 424 11.29 -0.13 29.36
C ALA A 424 11.92 -1.10 30.38
N GLU A 425 11.13 -2.04 30.90
CA GLU A 425 11.67 -3.10 31.77
C GLU A 425 12.55 -4.08 30.98
N TYR A 426 12.22 -4.30 29.70
CA TYR A 426 12.92 -5.17 28.77
C TYR A 426 12.55 -4.79 27.33
N THR A 427 13.43 -5.11 26.39
CA THR A 427 13.28 -4.76 24.97
C THR A 427 13.63 -5.93 24.06
N ILE A 428 13.05 -5.89 22.86
CA ILE A 428 13.47 -6.71 21.72
C ILE A 428 14.39 -5.85 20.89
N ASP A 429 15.70 -6.10 20.98
CA ASP A 429 16.70 -5.36 20.23
C ASP A 429 16.77 -5.84 18.77
N HIS A 430 17.48 -5.08 17.94
CA HIS A 430 17.66 -5.39 16.53
C HIS A 430 18.22 -6.80 16.27
N ALA A 431 19.16 -7.30 17.09
CA ALA A 431 19.70 -8.65 16.96
C ALA A 431 18.62 -9.72 17.16
N MET A 432 17.81 -9.58 18.22
CA MET A 432 16.68 -10.47 18.47
C MET A 432 15.61 -10.34 17.37
N LEU A 433 15.28 -9.14 16.90
CA LEU A 433 14.33 -8.93 15.81
C LEU A 433 14.77 -9.65 14.53
N LYS A 434 16.05 -9.56 14.17
CA LYS A 434 16.64 -10.30 13.06
C LYS A 434 16.48 -11.82 13.24
N ASN A 435 16.76 -12.32 14.45
CA ASN A 435 16.58 -13.74 14.76
C ASN A 435 15.12 -14.17 14.72
N MET A 436 14.19 -13.32 15.14
CA MET A 436 12.75 -13.58 15.04
C MET A 436 12.28 -13.62 13.59
N ILE A 437 12.79 -12.75 12.70
CA ILE A 437 12.48 -12.79 11.26
C ILE A 437 12.99 -14.11 10.65
N LEU A 438 14.28 -14.42 10.83
CA LEU A 438 14.91 -15.61 10.23
C LEU A 438 14.44 -16.93 10.87
N GLY A 439 14.10 -16.90 12.16
CA GLY A 439 13.64 -18.04 12.95
C GLY A 439 12.12 -18.15 13.05
N SER A 440 11.36 -17.29 12.39
CA SER A 440 9.90 -17.28 12.49
C SER A 440 9.23 -18.62 12.13
N PRO A 441 9.73 -19.42 11.15
CA PRO A 441 9.18 -20.75 10.89
C PRO A 441 9.39 -21.71 12.06
N LYS A 442 10.56 -21.63 12.70
CA LYS A 442 10.88 -22.45 13.87
C LYS A 442 9.99 -22.05 15.03
N LEU A 443 9.84 -20.75 15.28
CA LEU A 443 8.92 -20.23 16.29
C LEU A 443 7.49 -20.73 16.07
N ALA A 444 6.95 -20.61 14.85
CA ALA A 444 5.63 -21.12 14.50
C ALA A 444 5.50 -22.63 14.76
N SER A 445 6.54 -23.43 14.49
CA SER A 445 6.53 -24.87 14.77
C SER A 445 6.48 -25.23 16.26
N LEU A 446 6.75 -24.28 17.16
CA LEU A 446 6.66 -24.48 18.61
C LEU A 446 5.22 -24.32 19.14
N LYS A 447 4.26 -23.95 18.29
CA LYS A 447 2.84 -23.95 18.64
C LYS A 447 2.45 -25.32 19.23
N GLU A 448 1.73 -25.31 20.35
CA GLU A 448 1.36 -26.51 21.14
C GLU A 448 2.54 -27.29 21.79
N SER A 449 3.79 -26.84 21.68
CA SER A 449 4.92 -27.50 22.32
C SER A 449 4.87 -27.39 23.85
N GLU A 450 5.49 -28.34 24.53
CA GLU A 450 5.56 -28.34 26.00
C GLU A 450 6.25 -27.08 26.54
N PHE A 451 7.28 -26.60 25.83
CA PHE A 451 7.93 -25.34 26.15
C PHE A 451 6.95 -24.16 26.14
N MET A 452 6.10 -24.06 25.11
CA MET A 452 5.12 -22.98 25.02
C MET A 452 4.07 -23.08 26.13
N LYS A 453 3.62 -24.29 26.46
CA LYS A 453 2.65 -24.49 27.56
C LYS A 453 3.22 -24.05 28.91
N ILE A 454 4.47 -24.42 29.22
CA ILE A 454 5.17 -23.96 30.43
C ILE A 454 5.30 -22.44 30.40
N LEU A 455 5.68 -21.86 29.27
CA LEU A 455 5.83 -20.42 29.13
C LEU A 455 4.50 -19.67 29.33
N ALA A 456 3.36 -20.26 28.96
CA ALA A 456 2.03 -19.67 29.17
C ALA A 456 1.63 -19.59 30.65
N GLU A 457 2.21 -20.45 31.50
CA GLU A 457 1.99 -20.47 32.95
C GLU A 457 2.85 -19.44 33.70
N GLU A 458 3.89 -18.88 33.05
CA GLU A 458 4.71 -17.82 33.63
C GLU A 458 3.88 -16.56 33.94
N GLN A 459 4.21 -15.90 35.06
CA GLN A 459 3.54 -14.66 35.45
C GLN A 459 3.78 -13.56 34.41
N ASN A 460 5.00 -13.49 33.86
CA ASN A 460 5.38 -12.56 32.81
C ASN A 460 6.18 -13.30 31.71
N PRO A 461 5.48 -13.93 30.75
CA PRO A 461 6.10 -14.69 29.67
C PRO A 461 7.02 -13.84 28.78
N LEU A 462 6.67 -12.56 28.56
CA LEU A 462 7.48 -11.63 27.77
C LEU A 462 8.83 -11.36 28.42
N LYS A 463 8.84 -11.03 29.72
CA LYS A 463 10.07 -10.85 30.49
C LYS A 463 10.90 -12.12 30.52
N ALA A 464 10.26 -13.28 30.64
CA ALA A 464 10.93 -14.57 30.59
C ALA A 464 11.73 -14.77 29.30
N ILE A 465 11.19 -14.45 28.12
CA ILE A 465 11.88 -14.69 26.84
C ILE A 465 12.73 -13.52 26.35
N PHE A 466 12.46 -12.29 26.79
CA PHE A 466 13.20 -11.10 26.34
C PHE A 466 14.18 -10.55 27.39
N ALA A 467 14.16 -11.05 28.61
CA ALA A 467 15.13 -10.71 29.66
C ALA A 467 15.69 -11.95 30.37
N GLY A 468 16.84 -11.78 31.02
CA GLY A 468 17.47 -12.83 31.83
C GLY A 468 18.02 -14.03 31.01
N PRO A 469 18.31 -15.16 31.67
CA PRO A 469 18.98 -16.31 31.04
C PRO A 469 18.18 -17.01 29.94
N MET A 470 16.84 -17.00 30.03
CA MET A 470 15.96 -17.65 29.05
C MET A 470 15.99 -16.97 27.68
N ARG A 471 16.32 -15.68 27.60
CA ARG A 471 16.55 -14.97 26.33
C ARG A 471 17.56 -15.68 25.44
N VAL A 472 18.70 -16.10 26.01
CA VAL A 472 19.76 -16.78 25.26
C VAL A 472 19.31 -18.16 24.78
N HIS A 473 18.50 -18.86 25.57
CA HIS A 473 17.94 -20.15 25.18
C HIS A 473 16.90 -20.02 24.09
N PHE A 474 16.02 -19.03 24.20
CA PHE A 474 15.03 -18.70 23.17
C PHE A 474 15.71 -18.34 21.85
N GLU A 475 16.67 -17.41 21.88
CA GLU A 475 17.43 -16.98 20.71
C GLU A 475 18.11 -18.16 19.99
N LYS A 476 18.79 -19.04 20.73
CA LYS A 476 19.39 -20.26 20.16
C LYS A 476 18.35 -21.24 19.64
N GLY A 477 17.21 -21.36 20.31
CA GLY A 477 16.12 -22.26 19.96
C GLY A 477 15.40 -21.88 18.66
N LEU A 478 15.48 -20.61 18.24
CA LEU A 478 14.95 -20.14 16.96
C LEU A 478 15.66 -20.73 15.74
N ASP A 479 16.89 -21.25 15.90
CA ASP A 479 17.70 -21.81 14.79
C ASP A 479 17.73 -20.87 13.56
N ALA A 480 17.85 -19.58 13.85
CA ALA A 480 17.64 -18.49 12.89
C ALA A 480 18.72 -18.53 11.79
N SER A 481 18.30 -18.85 10.56
CA SER A 481 19.18 -18.83 9.39
C SER A 481 18.40 -18.66 8.09
N PRO A 482 19.01 -18.07 7.04
CA PRO A 482 18.42 -18.05 5.71
C PRO A 482 18.07 -19.45 5.18
N GLU A 483 18.87 -20.46 5.53
CA GLU A 483 18.65 -21.86 5.15
C GLU A 483 17.36 -22.43 5.74
N GLN A 484 17.11 -22.21 7.03
CA GLN A 484 15.89 -22.70 7.66
C GLN A 484 14.67 -21.93 7.16
N LEU A 485 14.79 -20.61 7.02
CA LEU A 485 13.71 -19.79 6.51
C LEU A 485 13.31 -20.20 5.10
N ALA A 486 14.28 -20.44 4.21
CA ALA A 486 14.00 -20.76 2.81
C ALA A 486 13.18 -22.05 2.62
N LYS A 487 13.20 -23.00 3.57
CA LYS A 487 12.50 -24.29 3.47
C LYS A 487 10.98 -24.17 3.42
N VAL A 488 10.43 -23.04 3.86
CA VAL A 488 8.97 -22.79 3.87
C VAL A 488 8.43 -22.47 2.48
N TYR A 489 9.32 -22.15 1.53
CA TYR A 489 8.96 -21.85 0.16
C TYR A 489 8.97 -23.11 -0.71
N ASP A 490 8.27 -23.03 -1.85
CA ASP A 490 8.28 -24.08 -2.87
C ASP A 490 9.72 -24.47 -3.25
N ALA A 491 9.93 -25.77 -3.51
CA ALA A 491 11.25 -26.35 -3.76
C ALA A 491 12.06 -25.60 -4.85
N ASP A 492 11.38 -25.06 -5.86
CA ASP A 492 12.01 -24.31 -6.96
C ASP A 492 12.39 -22.86 -6.60
N LEU A 493 11.87 -22.33 -5.49
CA LEU A 493 12.16 -20.98 -4.97
C LEU A 493 13.11 -20.98 -3.77
N GLN A 494 13.35 -22.12 -3.10
CA GLN A 494 14.17 -22.17 -1.88
C GLN A 494 15.57 -21.61 -2.09
N ASP A 495 16.24 -21.98 -3.18
CA ASP A 495 17.58 -21.48 -3.50
C ASP A 495 17.61 -19.96 -3.72
N PHE A 496 16.52 -19.40 -4.26
CA PHE A 496 16.37 -17.97 -4.45
C PHE A 496 16.15 -17.26 -3.10
N PHE A 497 15.20 -17.72 -2.30
CA PHE A 497 14.90 -17.08 -1.02
C PHE A 497 16.04 -17.22 -0.01
N ARG A 498 16.77 -18.33 0.00
CA ARG A 498 18.01 -18.44 0.78
C ARG A 498 18.97 -17.29 0.46
N LYS A 499 19.17 -16.97 -0.82
CA LYS A 499 20.04 -15.85 -1.24
C LYS A 499 19.45 -14.48 -0.91
N VAL A 500 18.13 -14.33 -0.99
CA VAL A 500 17.45 -13.09 -0.59
C VAL A 500 17.68 -12.83 0.90
N TYR A 501 17.37 -13.80 1.75
CA TYR A 501 17.49 -13.66 3.21
C TYR A 501 18.94 -13.72 3.73
N ALA A 502 19.90 -14.13 2.90
CA ALA A 502 21.32 -13.98 3.19
C ALA A 502 21.84 -12.53 3.00
N LYS A 503 21.08 -11.67 2.30
CA LYS A 503 21.38 -10.24 2.22
C LYS A 503 21.10 -9.60 3.58
N PRO A 504 22.05 -8.89 4.21
CA PRO A 504 21.84 -8.26 5.51
C PRO A 504 20.57 -7.42 5.57
N GLU A 505 20.30 -6.66 4.52
CA GLU A 505 19.18 -5.72 4.41
C GLU A 505 17.80 -6.39 4.55
N MET A 506 17.67 -7.65 4.11
CA MET A 506 16.38 -8.39 4.14
C MET A 506 15.98 -8.87 5.54
N SER A 507 16.84 -8.65 6.53
CA SER A 507 16.60 -8.95 7.93
C SER A 507 16.96 -7.79 8.86
N ASP A 508 17.26 -6.62 8.27
CA ASP A 508 17.58 -5.38 8.97
C ASP A 508 16.30 -4.56 9.12
N VAL A 509 15.85 -4.38 10.35
CA VAL A 509 14.56 -3.75 10.63
C VAL A 509 14.57 -2.26 10.28
N VAL A 510 15.71 -1.58 10.42
CA VAL A 510 15.86 -0.16 10.05
C VAL A 510 15.72 -0.02 8.54
N TRP A 511 16.40 -0.88 7.78
CA TRP A 511 16.31 -0.88 6.32
C TRP A 511 14.89 -1.21 5.84
N LEU A 512 14.27 -2.24 6.42
CA LEU A 512 12.91 -2.66 6.08
C LEU A 512 11.86 -1.57 6.34
N HIS A 513 12.03 -0.81 7.43
CA HIS A 513 11.23 0.38 7.74
C HIS A 513 11.42 1.49 6.71
N ALA A 514 12.68 1.82 6.39
CA ALA A 514 13.00 2.90 5.47
C ALA A 514 12.48 2.63 4.05
N PHE A 515 12.50 1.37 3.59
CA PHE A 515 12.04 0.99 2.26
C PHE A 515 10.55 0.69 2.15
N ARG A 516 9.81 0.61 3.27
CA ARG A 516 8.35 0.40 3.30
C ARG A 516 7.90 -0.79 2.43
N ILE A 517 8.71 -1.86 2.38
CA ILE A 517 8.44 -3.08 1.58
C ILE A 517 7.42 -3.98 2.26
N LEU A 518 7.44 -4.01 3.59
CA LEU A 518 6.67 -4.96 4.39
C LEU A 518 5.17 -4.65 4.53
N PRO A 519 4.70 -3.39 4.55
CA PRO A 519 3.25 -3.10 4.55
C PRO A 519 2.50 -3.76 3.39
N SER A 520 3.12 -3.94 2.23
CA SER A 520 2.49 -4.66 1.10
C SER A 520 2.22 -6.16 1.39
N ARG A 521 2.80 -6.74 2.46
CA ARG A 521 2.49 -8.10 2.92
C ARG A 521 1.17 -8.20 3.66
N LEU A 522 0.61 -7.10 4.18
CA LEU A 522 -0.75 -7.08 4.75
C LEU A 522 -1.77 -7.55 3.71
N MET A 523 -1.49 -7.27 2.44
CA MET A 523 -2.30 -7.67 1.29
C MET A 523 -2.09 -9.13 0.84
N ARG A 524 -1.33 -9.93 1.60
CA ARG A 524 -1.01 -11.34 1.28
C ARG A 524 -2.17 -12.27 1.60
N GLN A 525 -2.87 -12.00 2.70
CA GLN A 525 -4.03 -12.80 3.07
C GLN A 525 -5.23 -12.38 2.23
N ARG A 526 -5.54 -11.08 2.23
CA ARG A 526 -6.72 -10.44 1.62
C ARG A 526 -6.48 -8.94 1.41
N MET A 527 -7.42 -8.23 0.78
CA MET A 527 -7.33 -6.77 0.76
C MET A 527 -7.59 -6.23 2.17
N THR A 528 -7.00 -5.09 2.49
CA THR A 528 -7.21 -4.38 3.75
C THR A 528 -7.72 -2.98 3.47
N MET A 529 -8.67 -2.53 4.27
CA MET A 529 -9.12 -1.15 4.29
C MET A 529 -8.90 -0.60 5.69
N GLY A 530 -8.08 0.44 5.79
CA GLY A 530 -7.69 1.04 7.05
C GLY A 530 -8.41 2.37 7.28
N PRO A 531 -9.65 2.41 7.83
CA PRO A 531 -10.18 3.65 8.37
C PRO A 531 -9.36 4.11 9.57
N GLY A 532 -9.55 5.37 9.92
CA GLY A 532 -8.77 6.04 10.95
C GLY A 532 -8.52 7.49 10.56
N GLY A 533 -7.45 8.05 11.10
CA GLY A 533 -7.07 9.43 10.90
C GLY A 533 -6.44 10.03 12.16
N ALA A 534 -6.67 11.31 12.43
CA ALA A 534 -5.96 12.04 13.48
C ALA A 534 -6.84 12.40 14.68
N VAL A 535 -6.25 12.42 15.87
CA VAL A 535 -6.91 12.79 17.13
C VAL A 535 -5.91 13.47 18.07
N TRP A 536 -6.39 14.31 18.99
CA TRP A 536 -5.55 14.93 20.01
C TRP A 536 -4.87 13.87 20.89
N ALA A 537 -3.55 13.98 21.02
CA ALA A 537 -2.72 13.12 21.87
C ALA A 537 -2.96 13.34 23.38
N GLY A 538 -3.66 14.41 23.75
CA GLY A 538 -3.93 14.80 25.13
C GLY A 538 -5.04 14.00 25.83
N ASP A 539 -5.88 13.30 25.08
CA ASP A 539 -7.05 12.59 25.61
C ASP A 539 -6.94 11.07 25.33
N LYS A 540 -6.25 10.37 26.23
CA LYS A 540 -6.02 8.92 26.14
C LYS A 540 -7.34 8.13 26.09
N ASP A 541 -8.33 8.50 26.90
CA ASP A 541 -9.61 7.79 26.97
C ASP A 541 -10.36 7.93 25.66
N HIS A 542 -10.28 9.09 25.01
CA HIS A 542 -10.88 9.31 23.69
C HIS A 542 -10.25 8.43 22.61
N ILE A 543 -8.92 8.31 22.62
CA ILE A 543 -8.17 7.43 21.71
C ILE A 543 -8.62 5.98 21.88
N LEU A 544 -8.65 5.49 23.12
CA LEU A 544 -9.04 4.10 23.42
C LEU A 544 -10.51 3.83 23.06
N LYS A 545 -11.41 4.79 23.30
CA LYS A 545 -12.82 4.70 22.85
C LYS A 545 -12.91 4.59 21.33
N TRP A 546 -12.11 5.37 20.60
CA TRP A 546 -12.13 5.33 19.14
C TRP A 546 -11.63 4.00 18.59
N VAL A 547 -10.53 3.46 19.13
CA VAL A 547 -10.02 2.13 18.77
C VAL A 547 -11.04 1.02 19.09
N ARG A 548 -11.67 1.07 20.27
CA ARG A 548 -12.73 0.10 20.64
C ARG A 548 -13.94 0.20 19.71
N MET A 549 -14.33 1.42 19.30
CA MET A 549 -15.42 1.62 18.34
C MET A 549 -15.14 0.90 17.02
N PHE A 550 -13.92 0.99 16.48
CA PHE A 550 -13.55 0.25 15.28
C PHE A 550 -13.66 -1.28 15.49
N ALA A 551 -13.18 -1.79 16.63
CA ALA A 551 -13.31 -3.21 16.97
C ALA A 551 -14.78 -3.65 17.01
N ASP A 552 -15.63 -2.92 17.75
CA ASP A 552 -17.05 -3.25 17.92
C ASP A 552 -17.80 -3.29 16.57
N VAL A 553 -17.49 -2.37 15.65
CA VAL A 553 -18.12 -2.36 14.31
C VAL A 553 -17.58 -3.50 13.45
N GLY A 554 -16.29 -3.83 13.55
CA GLY A 554 -15.71 -4.98 12.87
C GLY A 554 -16.36 -6.31 13.28
N ASP A 555 -16.51 -6.52 14.59
CA ASP A 555 -17.17 -7.69 15.18
C ASP A 555 -18.64 -7.78 14.73
N LYS A 556 -19.35 -6.64 14.71
CA LYS A 556 -20.75 -6.54 14.23
C LYS A 556 -20.91 -7.03 12.78
N TYR A 557 -19.96 -6.72 11.91
CA TYR A 557 -19.99 -7.12 10.50
C TYR A 557 -19.18 -8.39 10.20
N HIS A 558 -18.71 -9.10 11.23
CA HIS A 558 -17.97 -10.36 11.10
C HIS A 558 -16.76 -10.23 10.16
N LEU A 559 -16.02 -9.13 10.27
CA LEU A 559 -14.78 -8.90 9.55
C LEU A 559 -13.59 -9.24 10.44
N GLU A 560 -12.55 -9.83 9.86
CA GLU A 560 -11.27 -9.90 10.54
C GLU A 560 -10.69 -8.48 10.62
N HIS A 561 -10.18 -8.09 11.79
CA HIS A 561 -9.70 -6.73 12.00
C HIS A 561 -8.62 -6.64 13.07
N ALA A 562 -7.80 -5.60 13.01
CA ALA A 562 -6.81 -5.28 14.03
C ALA A 562 -6.41 -3.80 13.99
N LEU A 563 -5.84 -3.32 15.10
CA LEU A 563 -5.12 -2.06 15.08
C LEU A 563 -3.90 -2.20 14.14
N GLY A 564 -3.84 -1.37 13.10
CA GLY A 564 -2.71 -1.30 12.19
C GLY A 564 -1.54 -0.62 12.89
N PHE A 565 -1.65 0.69 13.07
CA PHE A 565 -0.69 1.44 13.88
C PHE A 565 -1.27 2.68 14.58
N ILE A 566 -0.57 3.12 15.64
CA ILE A 566 -0.72 4.46 16.24
C ILE A 566 0.62 5.17 16.20
N SER A 567 0.71 6.34 15.58
CA SER A 567 1.95 7.12 15.49
C SER A 567 1.73 8.55 15.95
N PRO A 568 2.63 9.15 16.75
CA PRO A 568 2.57 10.56 17.08
C PRO A 568 2.85 11.43 15.85
N LEU A 569 2.28 12.63 15.84
CA LEU A 569 2.47 13.68 14.84
C LEU A 569 2.61 15.04 15.52
N ASP A 570 3.25 15.98 14.82
CA ASP A 570 3.44 17.37 15.25
C ASP A 570 3.96 17.50 16.69
N ALA A 571 5.14 16.92 16.95
CA ALA A 571 5.78 16.88 18.27
C ALA A 571 4.87 16.26 19.36
N GLY A 572 4.15 15.20 18.99
CA GLY A 572 3.25 14.46 19.88
C GLY A 572 2.00 15.23 20.32
N LYS A 573 1.58 16.28 19.58
CA LYS A 573 0.28 16.95 19.82
C LYS A 573 -0.90 16.15 19.27
N PHE A 574 -0.66 15.43 18.17
CA PHE A 574 -1.62 14.53 17.56
C PHE A 574 -1.09 13.11 17.60
N ILE A 575 -2.02 12.16 17.52
CA ILE A 575 -1.69 10.83 17.02
C ILE A 575 -2.48 10.59 15.74
N TYR A 576 -1.89 9.78 14.88
CA TYR A 576 -2.57 9.19 13.74
C TYR A 576 -2.83 7.71 14.03
N ILE A 577 -4.03 7.24 13.70
CA ILE A 577 -4.47 5.86 13.87
C ILE A 577 -4.84 5.29 12.52
N GLU A 578 -4.33 4.10 12.23
CA GLU A 578 -4.82 3.22 11.16
C GLU A 578 -5.39 1.96 11.81
N TYR A 579 -6.63 1.61 11.48
CA TYR A 579 -7.30 0.42 11.98
C TYR A 579 -7.75 -0.44 10.80
N ASP A 580 -7.18 -1.62 10.64
CA ASP A 580 -7.33 -2.43 9.43
C ASP A 580 -8.51 -3.40 9.51
N TYR A 581 -9.37 -3.36 8.50
CA TYR A 581 -10.35 -4.40 8.20
C TYR A 581 -9.89 -5.25 7.01
N PHE A 582 -9.81 -6.56 7.19
CA PHE A 582 -9.35 -7.52 6.18
C PHE A 582 -10.55 -8.16 5.48
N TYR A 583 -10.56 -8.19 4.14
CA TYR A 583 -11.70 -8.68 3.37
C TYR A 583 -11.35 -9.33 2.02
N ASP A 584 -12.10 -10.37 1.64
CA ASP A 584 -12.01 -10.96 0.30
C ASP A 584 -12.73 -10.10 -0.73
N HIS A 585 -11.96 -9.34 -1.50
CA HIS A 585 -12.45 -8.45 -2.55
C HIS A 585 -13.07 -9.16 -3.77
N ASN A 586 -13.06 -10.49 -3.80
CA ASN A 586 -13.77 -11.30 -4.80
C ASN A 586 -15.10 -11.84 -4.29
N ASP A 587 -15.40 -11.67 -3.00
CA ASP A 587 -16.68 -12.07 -2.40
C ASP A 587 -17.59 -10.83 -2.28
N PRO A 588 -18.66 -10.73 -3.10
CA PRO A 588 -19.57 -9.57 -3.07
C PRO A 588 -20.25 -9.37 -1.72
N GLU A 589 -20.51 -10.43 -0.95
CA GLU A 589 -21.13 -10.30 0.37
C GLU A 589 -20.14 -9.70 1.37
N VAL A 590 -18.87 -10.10 1.31
CA VAL A 590 -17.82 -9.51 2.16
C VAL A 590 -17.56 -8.05 1.74
N ALA A 591 -17.54 -7.77 0.43
CA ALA A 591 -17.44 -6.43 -0.15
C ALA A 591 -18.56 -5.49 0.35
N SER A 592 -19.81 -5.98 0.43
CA SER A 592 -20.92 -5.25 1.05
C SER A 592 -20.68 -4.97 2.54
N ARG A 593 -20.23 -5.97 3.30
CA ARG A 593 -19.96 -5.81 4.75
C ARG A 593 -18.85 -4.78 5.03
N ILE A 594 -17.79 -4.74 4.21
CA ILE A 594 -16.76 -3.71 4.36
C ILE A 594 -17.30 -2.32 4.04
N SER A 595 -18.11 -2.15 2.99
CA SER A 595 -18.77 -0.87 2.70
C SER A 595 -19.59 -0.35 3.88
N LYS A 596 -20.42 -1.21 4.49
CA LYS A 596 -21.22 -0.87 5.68
C LYS A 596 -20.36 -0.50 6.88
N THR A 597 -19.26 -1.23 7.07
CA THR A 597 -18.28 -0.96 8.13
C THR A 597 -17.65 0.42 7.96
N LEU A 598 -17.25 0.80 6.75
CA LEU A 598 -16.64 2.12 6.48
C LEU A 598 -17.61 3.27 6.73
N LEU A 599 -18.87 3.12 6.33
CA LEU A 599 -19.90 4.13 6.56
C LEU A 599 -20.18 4.29 8.06
N GLU A 600 -20.46 3.19 8.77
CA GLU A 600 -20.78 3.25 10.20
C GLU A 600 -19.61 3.76 11.04
N THR A 601 -18.38 3.33 10.73
CA THR A 601 -17.19 3.82 11.44
C THR A 601 -16.94 5.30 11.17
N THR A 602 -17.14 5.77 9.95
CA THR A 602 -17.03 7.21 9.61
C THR A 602 -18.07 8.02 10.38
N GLU A 603 -19.34 7.62 10.33
CA GLU A 603 -20.41 8.32 11.06
C GLU A 603 -20.15 8.36 12.57
N LYS A 604 -19.82 7.22 13.18
CA LYS A 604 -19.53 7.15 14.61
C LYS A 604 -18.31 7.97 15.01
N SER A 605 -17.30 8.03 14.15
CA SER A 605 -16.11 8.86 14.38
C SER A 605 -16.48 10.35 14.40
N LEU A 606 -17.31 10.80 13.47
CA LEU A 606 -17.75 12.19 13.42
C LEU A 606 -18.68 12.56 14.59
N VAL A 607 -19.54 11.64 15.03
CA VAL A 607 -20.35 11.84 16.25
C VAL A 607 -19.50 11.87 17.51
N LEU A 608 -18.48 11.00 17.60
CA LEU A 608 -17.50 11.00 18.69
C LEU A 608 -16.82 12.37 18.82
N GLY A 609 -16.54 13.02 17.68
CA GLY A 609 -15.94 14.35 17.62
C GLY A 609 -14.47 14.34 18.08
N GLY A 610 -13.79 15.48 17.94
CA GLY A 610 -12.38 15.59 18.34
C GLY A 610 -11.44 14.67 17.54
N VAL A 611 -11.89 14.20 16.38
CA VAL A 611 -11.15 13.33 15.46
C VAL A 611 -11.29 13.86 14.04
N PHE A 612 -10.37 13.46 13.17
CA PHE A 612 -10.39 13.75 11.76
C PHE A 612 -10.24 12.43 11.00
N THR A 613 -11.17 12.11 10.10
CA THR A 613 -11.21 10.77 9.45
C THR A 613 -10.60 10.77 8.05
N LEU A 614 -10.28 9.59 7.52
CA LEU A 614 -9.76 9.40 6.16
C LEU A 614 -10.53 10.18 5.08
N ILE A 615 -11.87 10.10 5.08
CA ILE A 615 -12.70 10.78 4.07
C ILE A 615 -12.59 12.31 4.14
N ASN A 616 -12.20 12.86 5.29
CA ASN A 616 -12.05 14.31 5.45
C ASN A 616 -10.71 14.83 4.92
N TYR A 617 -9.65 14.02 4.74
CA TYR A 617 -8.37 14.48 4.17
C TYR A 617 -7.96 13.77 2.88
N LEU A 618 -8.76 12.83 2.38
CA LEU A 618 -8.53 12.27 1.07
C LEU A 618 -8.50 13.41 0.03
N PHE A 619 -7.56 13.32 -0.90
CA PHE A 619 -7.21 14.36 -1.87
C PHE A 619 -6.83 15.74 -1.30
N LYS A 620 -6.40 15.77 -0.02
CA LYS A 620 -5.89 16.98 0.64
C LYS A 620 -4.41 16.91 1.02
N GLY A 621 -3.65 16.03 0.38
CA GLY A 621 -2.23 15.87 0.69
C GLY A 621 -1.34 17.09 0.39
N ILE A 622 -1.78 18.00 -0.49
CA ILE A 622 -1.06 19.23 -0.84
C ILE A 622 -1.22 20.36 0.18
N TYR A 623 -2.19 20.25 1.09
CA TYR A 623 -2.47 21.29 2.08
C TYR A 623 -1.55 21.15 3.28
N ARG A 624 -1.34 22.26 4.00
CA ARG A 624 -0.58 22.24 5.27
C ARG A 624 -1.33 21.45 6.32
N LYS A 625 -0.60 20.69 7.13
CA LYS A 625 -1.18 19.95 8.27
C LYS A 625 -1.95 20.87 9.21
N GLU A 626 -1.54 22.13 9.39
CA GLU A 626 -2.24 23.09 10.24
C GLU A 626 -3.65 23.36 9.73
N HIS A 627 -3.85 23.33 8.41
CA HIS A 627 -5.14 23.60 7.81
C HIS A 627 -5.97 22.31 7.66
N VAL A 628 -5.33 21.15 7.58
CA VAL A 628 -6.04 19.87 7.56
C VAL A 628 -6.46 19.45 8.99
N LEU A 629 -5.59 19.60 9.98
CA LEU A 629 -5.78 19.04 11.32
C LEU A 629 -6.39 20.02 12.34
N TYR A 630 -6.36 21.34 12.11
CA TYR A 630 -6.80 22.33 13.09
C TYR A 630 -7.89 23.26 12.54
N PRO A 631 -8.90 23.62 13.35
CA PRO A 631 -9.25 22.98 14.62
C PRO A 631 -9.85 21.59 14.39
N LEU A 632 -9.71 20.68 15.36
CA LEU A 632 -10.48 19.42 15.29
C LEU A 632 -11.98 19.71 15.41
N MET A 633 -12.75 19.04 14.56
CA MET A 633 -14.20 19.17 14.52
C MET A 633 -14.81 18.74 15.85
N LYS A 634 -15.84 19.45 16.30
CA LYS A 634 -16.67 18.98 17.41
C LYS A 634 -17.51 17.80 16.94
N GLY A 635 -18.01 17.00 17.90
CA GLY A 635 -18.92 15.91 17.59
C GLY A 635 -20.20 16.44 16.93
N LEU A 636 -20.67 15.77 15.89
CA LEU A 636 -21.87 16.18 15.16
C LEU A 636 -23.11 16.12 16.06
N THR A 637 -23.95 17.14 15.96
CA THR A 637 -25.34 17.11 16.43
C THR A 637 -26.17 16.10 15.61
N LYS A 638 -27.39 15.79 16.06
CA LYS A 638 -28.28 14.89 15.32
C LYS A 638 -28.64 15.47 13.95
N GLU A 639 -28.86 16.78 13.91
CA GLU A 639 -29.19 17.52 12.70
C GLU A 639 -28.00 17.50 11.71
N GLU A 640 -26.78 17.78 12.18
CA GLU A 640 -25.57 17.70 11.34
C GLU A 640 -25.27 16.28 10.87
N GLN A 641 -25.54 15.27 11.71
CA GLN A 641 -25.40 13.87 11.30
C GLN A 641 -26.36 13.51 10.16
N MET A 642 -27.60 14.01 10.18
CA MET A 642 -28.54 13.83 9.08
C MET A 642 -28.03 14.53 7.80
N MET A 643 -27.55 15.76 7.91
CA MET A 643 -26.95 16.49 6.78
C MET A 643 -25.73 15.75 6.22
N PHE A 644 -24.88 15.19 7.08
CA PHE A 644 -23.71 14.43 6.65
C PHE A 644 -24.11 13.18 5.85
N ARG A 645 -25.17 12.48 6.27
CA ARG A 645 -25.71 11.35 5.50
C ARG A 645 -26.22 11.77 4.13
N GLU A 646 -26.90 12.91 4.03
CA GLU A 646 -27.35 13.47 2.74
C GLU A 646 -26.16 13.78 1.83
N VAL A 647 -25.07 14.35 2.38
CA VAL A 647 -23.82 14.58 1.64
C VAL A 647 -23.22 13.26 1.16
N LEU A 648 -23.10 12.26 2.03
CA LEU A 648 -22.60 10.94 1.65
C LEU A 648 -23.47 10.29 0.56
N HIS A 649 -24.79 10.41 0.64
CA HIS A 649 -25.71 9.90 -0.39
C HIS A 649 -25.48 10.59 -1.73
N SER A 650 -25.25 11.91 -1.72
CA SER A 650 -24.95 12.65 -2.95
C SER A 650 -23.63 12.24 -3.62
N ILE A 651 -22.65 11.81 -2.81
CA ILE A 651 -21.29 11.49 -3.27
C ILE A 651 -21.15 10.02 -3.65
N LEU A 652 -21.77 9.13 -2.86
CA LEU A 652 -21.62 7.69 -2.93
C LEU A 652 -22.84 7.00 -3.56
N GLY A 653 -23.93 7.71 -3.82
CA GLY A 653 -25.21 7.14 -4.25
C GLY A 653 -26.00 6.52 -3.10
N GLU A 654 -27.08 5.78 -3.42
CA GLU A 654 -27.97 5.12 -2.45
C GLU A 654 -27.29 3.93 -1.75
N PHE A 655 -26.37 4.22 -0.83
CA PHE A 655 -25.57 3.22 -0.12
C PHE A 655 -26.38 2.40 0.91
N GLU A 656 -27.63 2.79 1.20
CA GLU A 656 -28.55 2.04 2.07
C GLU A 656 -29.03 0.73 1.42
N GLU A 657 -28.92 0.62 0.10
CA GLU A 657 -29.29 -0.58 -0.67
C GLU A 657 -28.17 -1.63 -0.75
N TRP A 658 -26.96 -1.29 -0.30
CA TRP A 658 -25.79 -2.19 -0.30
C TRP A 658 -25.88 -3.30 0.74
#